data_AF-A0A1G9DAJ8-F1
#
_entry.id   AF-A0A1G9DAJ8-F1
#
_cell.length_a   1.000
_cell.length_b   1.000
_cell.length_c   1.000
_cell.angle_alpha   90.00
_cell.angle_beta   90.00
_cell.angle_gamma   90.00
#
_symmetry.space_group_name_H-M   'P 1'
#
loop_
_entity.id
_entity.type
_entity.pdbx_description
1 polymer ?
#
loop_
_entity_poly.entity_id
_entity_poly.type
_entity_poly.pdbx_seq_one_letter_code
_entity_poly.pdbx_strand_id
1 'polypeptide(L)'
;MPHSSPRAPRRTVIAMGAAAAAAAGLPAVPASAAGRPPSVDLVDDKATRETRALFHYLRETQGRGIMFGHEHSLSDGFTFTQMDGHASDVEATTGDYPAVFGWDTLILNGFQKPGVHGGTVAENIAALSYAFKESDARGGINILSAHMYNFVTGGDFWDVNGRVVSQILPGGAKHADFNEFLDRIAAGVKGAKRADGTLIPVIFRPFHENTGGWFWWGAGHTTSAEFIEVFRYTVEYLRDTKCVRNLLYSYSPNSAFGGDPTNYMKTYPGDEFVDMLGYDAYDNSAGSAEWLAATVTDLAMVVGLAEERGKIPAFTEFGESGEEGRDLTWFTDLLGALKADPAASRVSHMLTWANFGGTNRAYVPPPGHALEPDFVAYHQDPFSLFASDLDGVYDARTSAVPNAPFLHLATPTDRQRITAAQTTIRVRLTAGTSRKVTYAIAGGAPVTLRLDSAGYHSGTWSIDPSWLDNRKVTVTVSAKVNGTTHTDSADVLLGEVVPLPAGWVDDFESYAGDDPSLSEAYSHVNGNTTAHSTEHRSGGNYGLAYSYDFTSAGYTGIGKSVGADWTAFSDFKTWMQGDGSTNGATFQIVAKGAYFEYNVGLGDTAAREVTAPFADFRPAPWDTGHADELLDAEHLAEVSAFYLYLGYGGAQATGTVYFDDIRAE
;
A
#
# COMPACT_ATOMS: atom_id res chain seq x y z
N MET A 1 3.27 47.13 30.66
CA MET A 1 4.65 46.67 30.93
C MET A 1 4.61 45.65 32.04
N PRO A 2 5.43 44.58 31.95
CA PRO A 2 4.93 43.21 32.11
C PRO A 2 5.45 42.53 33.38
N HIS A 3 4.65 41.61 33.89
CA HIS A 3 5.04 40.64 34.91
C HIS A 3 5.74 39.45 34.26
N SER A 4 6.92 39.15 34.79
CA SER A 4 7.82 38.06 34.43
C SER A 4 7.36 36.72 35.01
N SER A 5 7.29 35.69 34.16
CA SER A 5 7.04 34.29 34.51
C SER A 5 8.19 33.67 35.35
N PRO A 6 7.92 32.73 36.27
CA PRO A 6 8.96 32.02 37.01
C PRO A 6 9.54 30.86 36.18
N ARG A 7 10.88 30.73 36.23
CA ARG A 7 11.66 29.66 35.62
C ARG A 7 11.46 28.32 36.35
N ALA A 8 11.33 27.24 35.58
CA ALA A 8 11.38 25.85 36.05
C ALA A 8 12.77 25.48 36.66
N PRO A 9 12.84 24.50 37.59
CA PRO A 9 14.04 24.25 38.37
C PRO A 9 15.11 23.48 37.56
N ARG A 10 16.36 23.94 37.68
CA ARG A 10 17.54 23.21 37.21
C ARG A 10 17.78 21.98 38.09
N ARG A 11 18.00 20.82 37.46
CA ARG A 11 18.41 19.57 38.12
C ARG A 11 19.63 19.81 39.02
N THR A 12 19.51 19.42 40.29
CA THR A 12 20.60 19.47 41.28
C THR A 12 21.43 18.20 41.15
N VAL A 13 22.73 18.35 40.89
CA VAL A 13 23.70 17.25 40.85
C VAL A 13 24.25 17.06 42.27
N ILE A 14 23.98 15.90 42.87
CA ILE A 14 24.66 15.46 44.10
C ILE A 14 26.01 14.87 43.69
N ALA A 15 27.09 15.45 44.20
CA ALA A 15 28.45 14.97 44.01
C ALA A 15 28.83 13.94 45.08
N MET A 16 29.22 12.74 44.68
CA MET A 16 30.10 11.85 45.46
C MET A 16 30.99 11.00 44.52
N GLY A 17 32.29 10.98 44.82
CA GLY A 17 33.19 9.87 44.51
C GLY A 17 33.84 9.85 43.12
N ALA A 18 35.07 10.34 43.02
CA ALA A 18 35.87 10.34 41.81
C ALA A 18 36.29 8.92 41.36
N ALA A 19 35.84 8.53 40.16
CA ALA A 19 36.54 7.59 39.29
C ALA A 19 36.76 8.30 37.95
N ALA A 20 38.02 8.43 37.53
CA ALA A 20 38.39 9.09 36.30
C ALA A 20 37.93 8.27 35.09
N ALA A 21 36.74 8.59 34.56
CA ALA A 21 36.33 8.21 33.22
C ALA A 21 36.75 9.32 32.25
N ALA A 22 37.59 8.98 31.27
CA ALA A 22 37.96 9.88 30.21
C ALA A 22 36.68 10.34 29.47
N ALA A 23 36.37 11.64 29.56
CA ALA A 23 35.38 12.26 28.71
C ALA A 23 35.92 12.24 27.27
N ALA A 24 35.52 11.22 26.51
CA ALA A 24 35.55 11.28 25.07
C ALA A 24 34.47 12.30 24.65
N GLY A 25 34.84 13.59 24.64
CA GLY A 25 34.05 14.59 23.94
C GLY A 25 33.90 14.14 22.49
N LEU A 26 32.66 14.10 22.00
CA LEU A 26 32.39 13.92 20.57
C LEU A 26 33.25 14.93 19.79
N PRO A 27 33.98 14.50 18.75
CA PRO A 27 34.77 15.42 17.97
C PRO A 27 33.83 16.45 17.34
N ALA A 28 34.09 17.73 17.63
CA ALA A 28 33.45 18.83 16.92
C ALA A 28 33.65 18.60 15.42
N VAL A 29 32.54 18.54 14.67
CA VAL A 29 32.58 18.47 13.20
C VAL A 29 33.34 19.72 12.72
N PRO A 30 34.47 19.57 12.01
CA PRO A 30 35.18 20.72 11.49
C PRO A 30 34.24 21.45 10.53
N ALA A 31 34.19 22.79 10.62
CA ALA A 31 33.48 23.61 9.66
C ALA A 31 33.95 23.22 8.24
N SER A 32 33.07 22.56 7.50
CA SER A 32 33.38 22.03 6.17
C SER A 32 33.76 23.19 5.26
N ALA A 33 34.96 23.12 4.69
CA ALA A 33 35.35 23.92 3.54
C ALA A 33 34.27 23.77 2.46
N ALA A 34 33.94 24.85 1.74
CA ALA A 34 32.87 24.93 0.76
C ALA A 34 32.92 23.80 -0.31
N GLY A 35 32.37 22.64 0.03
CA GLY A 35 32.13 21.51 -0.86
C GLY A 35 30.88 21.75 -1.70
N ARG A 36 30.79 21.04 -2.83
CA ARG A 36 29.56 21.03 -3.63
C ARG A 36 28.40 20.52 -2.74
N PRO A 37 27.21 21.16 -2.77
CA PRO A 37 26.03 20.67 -2.07
C PRO A 37 25.78 19.18 -2.39
N PRO A 38 25.44 18.33 -1.40
CA PRO A 38 25.00 16.97 -1.67
C PRO A 38 23.86 16.97 -2.68
N SER A 39 23.91 16.03 -3.62
CA SER A 39 22.86 15.85 -4.62
C SER A 39 21.79 14.92 -4.07
N VAL A 40 20.53 15.28 -4.24
CA VAL A 40 19.37 14.47 -3.86
C VAL A 40 18.59 14.10 -5.12
N ASP A 41 18.22 12.84 -5.21
CA ASP A 41 17.43 12.29 -6.32
C ASP A 41 16.03 11.97 -5.79
N LEU A 42 15.09 12.86 -6.11
CA LEU A 42 13.73 12.86 -5.60
C LEU A 42 12.75 13.06 -6.76
N VAL A 43 11.51 12.63 -6.56
CA VAL A 43 10.45 12.62 -7.59
C VAL A 43 10.20 14.00 -8.22
N ASP A 44 10.33 15.07 -7.44
CA ASP A 44 10.25 16.45 -7.92
C ASP A 44 11.62 17.14 -7.89
N ASP A 45 12.31 17.13 -9.03
CA ASP A 45 13.58 17.84 -9.23
C ASP A 45 13.47 19.37 -9.10
N LYS A 46 12.26 19.91 -8.99
CA LYS A 46 11.96 21.33 -8.73
C LYS A 46 11.42 21.58 -7.31
N ALA A 47 11.45 20.59 -6.42
CA ALA A 47 10.99 20.75 -5.05
C ALA A 47 11.73 21.89 -4.34
N THR A 48 11.09 22.48 -3.33
CA THR A 48 11.68 23.56 -2.53
C THR A 48 12.96 23.11 -1.82
N ARG A 49 13.77 24.07 -1.37
CA ARG A 49 15.00 23.78 -0.62
C ARG A 49 14.69 22.94 0.62
N GLU A 50 13.64 23.29 1.35
CA GLU A 50 13.24 22.64 2.60
C GLU A 50 12.80 21.20 2.35
N THR A 51 12.10 20.93 1.25
CA THR A 51 11.66 19.57 0.87
C THR A 51 12.83 18.68 0.50
N ARG A 52 13.79 19.23 -0.26
CA ARG A 52 15.04 18.52 -0.55
C ARG A 52 15.91 18.32 0.69
N ALA A 53 15.90 19.26 1.63
CA ALA A 53 16.60 19.14 2.90
C ALA A 53 15.96 18.07 3.78
N LEU A 54 14.63 17.97 3.81
CA LEU A 54 13.90 16.89 4.48
C LEU A 54 14.29 15.53 3.91
N PHE A 55 14.23 15.35 2.58
CA PHE A 55 14.64 14.10 1.95
C PHE A 55 16.07 13.70 2.35
N HIS A 56 17.00 14.66 2.28
CA HIS A 56 18.38 14.44 2.71
C HIS A 56 18.48 14.07 4.20
N TYR A 57 17.78 14.79 5.07
CA TYR A 57 17.75 14.52 6.51
C TYR A 57 17.29 13.08 6.78
N LEU A 58 16.14 12.68 6.22
CA LEU A 58 15.56 11.35 6.38
C LEU A 58 16.46 10.22 5.87
N ARG A 59 17.33 10.49 4.88
CA ARG A 59 18.34 9.52 4.42
C ARG A 59 19.55 9.45 5.33
N GLU A 60 20.04 10.58 5.81
CA GLU A 60 21.26 10.65 6.63
C GLU A 60 21.04 10.22 8.10
N THR A 61 19.79 10.23 8.57
CA THR A 61 19.44 9.84 9.95
C THR A 61 19.11 8.35 10.10
N GLN A 62 18.99 7.60 9.00
CA GLN A 62 18.71 6.16 9.05
C GLN A 62 19.70 5.42 9.96
N GLY A 63 19.15 4.62 10.89
CA GLY A 63 19.93 3.83 11.85
C GLY A 63 20.51 4.61 13.04
N ARG A 64 20.22 5.92 13.15
CA ARG A 64 20.60 6.73 14.34
C ARG A 64 19.48 6.80 15.39
N GLY A 65 18.27 6.45 14.98
CA GLY A 65 17.04 6.43 15.76
C GLY A 65 15.84 6.39 14.81
N ILE A 66 14.69 5.99 15.33
CA ILE A 66 13.42 5.93 14.61
C ILE A 66 12.55 7.06 15.16
N MET A 67 12.09 7.95 14.30
CA MET A 67 11.16 9.00 14.71
C MET A 67 9.79 8.43 15.04
N PHE A 68 9.25 8.78 16.20
CA PHE A 68 7.89 8.42 16.58
C PHE A 68 6.88 9.37 15.93
N GLY A 69 5.83 8.80 15.34
CA GLY A 69 4.72 9.52 14.72
C GLY A 69 3.38 9.22 15.35
N HIS A 70 2.47 10.19 15.31
CA HIS A 70 1.09 10.04 15.76
C HIS A 70 0.13 10.77 14.82
N GLU A 71 -0.85 10.02 14.29
CA GLU A 71 -1.93 10.52 13.46
C GLU A 71 -2.88 11.42 14.28
N HIS A 72 -3.30 12.57 13.73
CA HIS A 72 -4.23 13.51 14.38
C HIS A 72 -3.81 14.01 15.79
N SER A 73 -2.50 14.00 16.08
CA SER A 73 -1.94 14.27 17.41
C SER A 73 -2.29 15.65 18.03
N LEU A 74 -2.74 16.61 17.22
CA LEU A 74 -3.15 17.96 17.67
C LEU A 74 -4.66 18.25 17.53
N SER A 75 -5.44 17.31 16.97
CA SER A 75 -6.87 17.49 16.75
C SER A 75 -7.76 16.56 17.55
N ASP A 76 -7.23 15.39 17.90
CA ASP A 76 -7.95 14.35 18.61
C ASP A 76 -7.09 13.75 19.72
N GLY A 77 -7.74 13.49 20.86
CA GLY A 77 -7.10 12.91 22.04
C GLY A 77 -8.08 12.71 23.18
N PHE A 78 -7.62 12.00 24.21
CA PHE A 78 -8.35 11.72 25.45
C PHE A 78 -8.13 12.79 26.51
N THR A 79 -7.01 13.51 26.46
CA THR A 79 -6.62 14.49 27.47
C THR A 79 -7.13 15.91 27.18
N PHE A 80 -7.74 16.13 26.01
CA PHE A 80 -8.25 17.42 25.58
C PHE A 80 -9.54 17.28 24.76
N THR A 81 -10.31 18.37 24.71
CA THR A 81 -11.57 18.44 23.93
C THR A 81 -11.57 19.57 22.90
N GLN A 82 -10.64 20.50 23.02
CA GLN A 82 -10.51 21.65 22.12
C GLN A 82 -9.28 21.43 21.24
N MET A 83 -9.47 21.58 19.94
CA MET A 83 -8.36 21.64 18.99
C MET A 83 -7.85 23.08 18.92
N ASP A 84 -7.02 23.43 19.88
CA ASP A 84 -6.32 24.71 19.93
C ASP A 84 -4.98 24.68 19.18
N GLY A 85 -4.66 23.52 18.59
CA GLY A 85 -3.40 23.21 17.94
C GLY A 85 -2.29 22.87 18.92
N HIS A 86 -2.45 23.06 20.24
CA HIS A 86 -1.41 22.87 21.25
C HIS A 86 -1.52 21.53 21.98
N ALA A 87 -2.72 21.10 22.35
CA ALA A 87 -2.88 19.87 23.13
C ALA A 87 -2.53 18.62 22.32
N SER A 88 -1.88 17.64 22.97
CA SER A 88 -1.53 16.34 22.41
C SER A 88 -1.47 15.30 23.53
N ASP A 89 -2.02 14.10 23.30
CA ASP A 89 -1.89 12.99 24.25
C ASP A 89 -0.44 12.51 24.37
N VAL A 90 0.36 12.65 23.31
CA VAL A 90 1.80 12.36 23.36
C VAL A 90 2.48 13.29 24.35
N GLU A 91 2.25 14.60 24.23
CA GLU A 91 2.83 15.61 25.13
C GLU A 91 2.32 15.44 26.57
N ALA A 92 1.03 15.13 26.74
CA ALA A 92 0.45 14.88 28.05
C ALA A 92 1.08 13.68 28.76
N THR A 93 1.48 12.64 28.02
CA THR A 93 2.09 11.42 28.56
C THR A 93 3.61 11.55 28.72
N THR A 94 4.32 12.11 27.74
CA THR A 94 5.80 12.08 27.69
C THR A 94 6.46 13.41 28.06
N GLY A 95 5.72 14.52 27.93
CA GLY A 95 6.24 15.88 28.01
C GLY A 95 6.89 16.38 26.72
N ASP A 96 6.76 15.66 25.60
CA ASP A 96 7.23 16.05 24.27
C ASP A 96 6.19 15.72 23.18
N TYR A 97 6.30 16.38 22.02
CA TYR A 97 5.46 16.11 20.86
C TYR A 97 6.03 14.97 20.01
N PRO A 98 5.22 14.27 19.19
CA PRO A 98 5.76 13.31 18.23
C PRO A 98 6.67 14.02 17.22
N ALA A 99 7.72 13.35 16.75
CA ALA A 99 8.58 13.87 15.69
C ALA A 99 7.84 13.98 14.35
N VAL A 100 6.87 13.08 14.12
CA VAL A 100 6.06 13.03 12.90
C VAL A 100 4.58 13.22 13.22
N PHE A 101 3.93 14.14 12.52
CA PHE A 101 2.51 14.42 12.65
C PHE A 101 1.75 13.92 11.42
N GLY A 102 0.88 12.95 11.64
CA GLY A 102 0.00 12.41 10.61
C GLY A 102 -1.31 13.20 10.51
N TRP A 103 -1.79 13.34 9.28
CA TRP A 103 -3.07 13.94 8.92
C TRP A 103 -3.66 13.19 7.73
N ASP A 104 -4.99 13.23 7.55
CA ASP A 104 -5.64 12.65 6.37
C ASP A 104 -6.37 13.69 5.50
N THR A 105 -6.45 13.41 4.19
CA THR A 105 -7.31 14.15 3.25
C THR A 105 -8.80 14.20 3.61
N LEU A 106 -9.31 13.34 4.50
CA LEU A 106 -10.67 13.42 5.06
C LEU A 106 -10.98 14.81 5.66
N ILE A 107 -9.96 15.55 6.10
CA ILE A 107 -10.05 16.96 6.48
C ILE A 107 -10.68 17.80 5.35
N LEU A 108 -10.31 17.56 4.08
CA LEU A 108 -10.77 18.35 2.93
C LEU A 108 -12.27 18.23 2.65
N ASN A 109 -12.88 17.13 3.09
CA ASN A 109 -14.32 16.91 3.00
C ASN A 109 -15.03 17.13 4.34
N GLY A 110 -14.29 17.46 5.40
CA GLY A 110 -14.83 17.75 6.73
C GLY A 110 -15.17 16.51 7.55
N PHE A 111 -14.71 15.33 7.16
CA PHE A 111 -14.97 14.09 7.88
C PHE A 111 -14.01 13.86 9.05
N GLN A 112 -12.90 14.59 9.09
CA GLN A 112 -11.98 14.63 10.22
C GLN A 112 -11.56 16.06 10.55
N LYS A 113 -11.25 16.29 11.83
CA LYS A 113 -10.74 17.58 12.31
C LYS A 113 -9.33 17.83 11.74
N PRO A 114 -8.92 19.09 11.51
CA PRO A 114 -9.64 20.35 11.73
C PRO A 114 -10.76 20.66 10.73
N GLY A 115 -11.01 19.78 9.76
CA GLY A 115 -12.12 19.94 8.81
C GLY A 115 -13.47 19.90 9.53
N VAL A 116 -14.45 20.58 8.92
CA VAL A 116 -15.80 20.67 9.47
C VAL A 116 -16.78 20.05 8.49
N HIS A 117 -17.52 19.04 8.94
CA HIS A 117 -18.54 18.40 8.12
C HIS A 117 -19.59 19.43 7.70
N GLY A 118 -19.82 19.54 6.39
CA GLY A 118 -20.76 20.52 5.82
C GLY A 118 -20.18 21.95 5.74
N GLY A 119 -18.93 22.14 6.16
CA GLY A 119 -18.17 23.35 5.88
C GLY A 119 -17.90 23.52 4.38
N THR A 120 -17.51 24.73 3.99
CA THR A 120 -17.16 25.03 2.60
C THR A 120 -15.83 24.38 2.21
N VAL A 121 -15.65 24.13 0.91
CA VAL A 121 -14.37 23.63 0.36
C VAL A 121 -13.19 24.53 0.77
N ALA A 122 -13.39 25.85 0.78
CA ALA A 122 -12.34 26.81 1.16
C ALA A 122 -11.97 26.73 2.65
N GLU A 123 -12.94 26.54 3.53
CA GLU A 123 -12.71 26.37 4.97
C GLU A 123 -11.91 25.09 5.24
N ASN A 124 -12.28 23.97 4.62
CA ASN A 124 -11.59 22.70 4.83
C ASN A 124 -10.18 22.67 4.21
N ILE A 125 -9.97 23.34 3.06
CA ILE A 125 -8.63 23.58 2.52
C ILE A 125 -7.77 24.39 3.50
N ALA A 126 -8.34 25.46 4.07
CA ALA A 126 -7.64 26.29 5.05
C ALA A 126 -7.33 25.52 6.34
N ALA A 127 -8.23 24.63 6.76
CA ALA A 127 -8.06 23.74 7.90
C ALA A 127 -6.87 22.77 7.69
N LEU A 128 -6.75 22.16 6.52
CA LEU A 128 -5.58 21.31 6.21
C LEU A 128 -4.28 22.13 6.22
N SER A 129 -4.27 23.32 5.62
CA SER A 129 -3.11 24.21 5.69
C SER A 129 -2.77 24.65 7.12
N TYR A 130 -3.77 24.77 8.00
CA TYR A 130 -3.58 25.10 9.42
C TYR A 130 -2.94 23.93 10.16
N ALA A 131 -3.42 22.71 9.96
CA ALA A 131 -2.86 21.49 10.54
C ALA A 131 -1.34 21.40 10.31
N PHE A 132 -0.90 21.56 9.06
CA PHE A 132 0.52 21.51 8.70
C PHE A 132 1.36 22.61 9.34
N LYS A 133 0.79 23.81 9.52
CA LYS A 133 1.49 24.93 10.17
C LYS A 133 1.68 24.70 11.66
N GLU A 134 0.68 24.11 12.33
CA GLU A 134 0.79 23.84 13.76
C GLU A 134 1.82 22.74 14.04
N SER A 135 1.82 21.66 13.26
CA SER A 135 2.86 20.63 13.35
C SER A 135 4.27 21.19 13.11
N ASP A 136 4.46 21.99 12.05
CA ASP A 136 5.76 22.63 11.74
C ASP A 136 6.21 23.59 12.85
N ALA A 137 5.28 24.34 13.46
CA ALA A 137 5.57 25.25 14.56
C ALA A 137 6.04 24.54 15.85
N ARG A 138 5.78 23.24 15.97
CA ARG A 138 6.26 22.37 17.07
C ARG A 138 7.54 21.61 16.70
N GLY A 139 8.12 21.88 15.53
CA GLY A 139 9.34 21.24 15.04
C GLY A 139 9.13 19.90 14.35
N GLY A 140 7.87 19.47 14.17
CA GLY A 140 7.55 18.16 13.60
C GLY A 140 7.53 18.11 12.07
N ILE A 141 7.62 16.90 11.54
CA ILE A 141 7.50 16.58 10.11
C ILE A 141 6.07 16.18 9.80
N ASN A 142 5.50 16.70 8.71
CA ASN A 142 4.11 16.41 8.32
C ASN A 142 4.03 15.20 7.37
N ILE A 143 3.08 14.31 7.63
CA ILE A 143 2.62 13.25 6.71
C ILE A 143 1.14 13.49 6.41
N LEU A 144 0.75 13.28 5.15
CA LEU A 144 -0.63 13.31 4.68
C LEU A 144 -0.99 11.95 4.06
N SER A 145 -1.78 11.15 4.77
CA SER A 145 -2.47 9.97 4.23
C SER A 145 -3.71 10.42 3.43
N ALA A 146 -4.31 9.49 2.67
CA ALA A 146 -5.44 9.83 1.82
C ALA A 146 -6.54 8.76 1.78
N HIS A 147 -7.43 8.80 2.78
CA HIS A 147 -8.71 8.08 2.75
C HIS A 147 -9.74 8.84 1.91
N MET A 148 -9.75 8.55 0.61
CA MET A 148 -10.59 9.23 -0.37
C MET A 148 -11.99 8.60 -0.45
N TYR A 149 -13.02 9.45 -0.55
CA TYR A 149 -14.39 8.99 -0.83
C TYR A 149 -14.47 8.26 -2.19
N ASN A 150 -15.43 7.36 -2.35
CA ASN A 150 -15.68 6.67 -3.61
C ASN A 150 -16.30 7.64 -4.63
N PHE A 151 -15.56 7.96 -5.70
CA PHE A 151 -15.98 8.90 -6.75
C PHE A 151 -17.17 8.42 -7.61
N VAL A 152 -17.44 7.11 -7.61
CA VAL A 152 -18.50 6.49 -8.41
C VAL A 152 -19.82 6.51 -7.65
N THR A 153 -19.81 6.01 -6.41
CA THR A 153 -21.01 5.83 -5.59
C THR A 153 -21.31 7.02 -4.68
N GLY A 154 -20.28 7.80 -4.33
CA GLY A 154 -20.33 8.84 -3.29
C GLY A 154 -20.17 8.32 -1.86
N GLY A 155 -19.92 7.02 -1.67
CA GLY A 155 -19.62 6.39 -0.38
C GLY A 155 -18.25 6.78 0.18
N ASP A 156 -17.90 6.21 1.33
CA ASP A 156 -16.57 6.39 1.93
C ASP A 156 -15.52 5.49 1.25
N PHE A 157 -14.34 5.40 1.84
CA PHE A 157 -13.21 4.64 1.31
C PHE A 157 -13.37 3.12 1.43
N TRP A 158 -14.28 2.63 2.30
CA TRP A 158 -14.62 1.20 2.42
C TRP A 158 -15.66 0.75 1.39
N ASP A 159 -16.36 1.69 0.74
CA ASP A 159 -17.24 1.35 -0.37
C ASP A 159 -16.41 0.97 -1.59
N VAL A 160 -16.19 -0.33 -1.78
CA VAL A 160 -15.36 -0.90 -2.85
C VAL A 160 -16.06 -1.00 -4.21
N ASN A 161 -17.31 -0.55 -4.32
CA ASN A 161 -18.11 -0.77 -5.52
C ASN A 161 -17.76 0.19 -6.66
N GLY A 162 -18.02 -0.24 -7.90
CA GLY A 162 -17.99 0.64 -9.08
C GLY A 162 -16.65 0.74 -9.82
N ARG A 163 -15.67 -0.10 -9.50
CA ARG A 163 -14.35 -0.14 -10.21
C ARG A 163 -13.72 1.25 -10.29
N VAL A 164 -13.64 1.92 -9.14
CA VAL A 164 -13.39 3.37 -9.04
C VAL A 164 -12.15 3.81 -9.79
N VAL A 165 -11.03 3.08 -9.68
CA VAL A 165 -9.77 3.44 -10.35
C VAL A 165 -9.96 3.55 -11.87
N SER A 166 -10.59 2.57 -12.51
CA SER A 166 -10.90 2.62 -13.95
C SER A 166 -11.75 3.84 -14.36
N GLN A 167 -12.59 4.33 -13.45
CA GLN A 167 -13.47 5.47 -13.67
C GLN A 167 -12.77 6.82 -13.47
N ILE A 168 -11.73 6.89 -12.63
CA ILE A 168 -10.99 8.13 -12.35
C ILE A 168 -9.72 8.29 -13.18
N LEU A 169 -9.20 7.23 -13.80
CA LEU A 169 -8.08 7.32 -14.74
C LEU A 169 -8.41 8.15 -15.99
N PRO A 170 -7.41 8.67 -16.73
CA PRO A 170 -7.62 9.47 -17.94
C PRO A 170 -8.58 8.81 -18.95
N GLY A 171 -9.73 9.44 -19.16
CA GLY A 171 -10.78 8.95 -20.07
C GLY A 171 -11.92 8.21 -19.37
N GLY A 172 -11.81 7.93 -18.07
CA GLY A 172 -12.91 7.44 -17.25
C GLY A 172 -13.94 8.53 -16.94
N ALA A 173 -15.17 8.11 -16.61
CA ALA A 173 -16.32 9.01 -16.40
C ALA A 173 -16.18 9.93 -15.17
N LYS A 174 -15.33 9.56 -14.21
CA LYS A 174 -15.09 10.25 -12.93
C LYS A 174 -13.74 10.95 -12.85
N HIS A 175 -13.02 11.04 -13.97
CA HIS A 175 -11.73 11.70 -14.05
C HIS A 175 -11.76 13.18 -13.63
N ALA A 176 -12.82 13.90 -13.99
CA ALA A 176 -12.97 15.31 -13.60
C ALA A 176 -13.19 15.47 -12.08
N ASP A 177 -13.98 14.59 -11.48
CA ASP A 177 -14.27 14.58 -10.03
C ASP A 177 -12.98 14.32 -9.23
N PHE A 178 -12.15 13.39 -9.72
CA PHE A 178 -10.83 13.13 -9.13
C PHE A 178 -9.88 14.32 -9.25
N ASN A 179 -9.84 14.99 -10.41
CA ASN A 179 -9.05 16.20 -10.59
C ASN A 179 -9.47 17.34 -9.66
N GLU A 180 -10.77 17.51 -9.43
CA GLU A 180 -11.25 18.49 -8.45
C GLU A 180 -10.76 18.16 -7.04
N PHE A 181 -10.71 16.87 -6.67
CA PHE A 181 -10.18 16.46 -5.37
C PHE A 181 -8.65 16.70 -5.27
N LEU A 182 -7.88 16.35 -6.30
CA LEU A 182 -6.45 16.65 -6.36
C LEU A 182 -6.16 18.16 -6.32
N ASP A 183 -7.05 18.98 -6.87
CA ASP A 183 -6.98 20.44 -6.78
C ASP A 183 -7.10 20.94 -5.33
N ARG A 184 -7.94 20.30 -4.51
CA ARG A 184 -8.08 20.63 -3.09
C ARG A 184 -6.82 20.26 -2.31
N ILE A 185 -6.24 19.08 -2.57
CA ILE A 185 -4.94 18.67 -1.99
C ILE A 185 -3.86 19.69 -2.37
N ALA A 186 -3.74 20.01 -3.66
CA ALA A 186 -2.75 20.98 -4.13
C ALA A 186 -2.94 22.36 -3.47
N ALA A 187 -4.17 22.81 -3.27
CA ALA A 187 -4.47 24.06 -2.59
C ALA A 187 -4.06 24.03 -1.11
N GLY A 188 -4.41 22.97 -0.38
CA GLY A 188 -4.07 22.82 1.04
C GLY A 188 -2.56 22.75 1.28
N VAL A 189 -1.85 21.96 0.47
CA VAL A 189 -0.38 21.82 0.56
C VAL A 189 0.33 23.12 0.18
N LYS A 190 -0.13 23.84 -0.87
CA LYS A 190 0.47 25.13 -1.26
C LYS A 190 0.10 26.28 -0.31
N GLY A 191 -0.97 26.13 0.47
CA GLY A 191 -1.39 27.07 1.52
C GLY A 191 -0.59 26.93 2.83
N ALA A 192 0.09 25.80 3.02
CA ALA A 192 0.97 25.54 4.17
C ALA A 192 2.30 26.28 4.01
N LYS A 193 2.32 27.51 4.54
CA LYS A 193 3.49 28.38 4.55
C LYS A 193 3.77 28.88 5.96
N ARG A 194 5.06 28.93 6.31
CA ARG A 194 5.55 29.66 7.48
C ARG A 194 5.29 31.16 7.32
N ALA A 195 5.45 31.92 8.39
CA ALA A 195 5.20 33.37 8.42
C ALA A 195 6.06 34.16 7.40
N ASP A 196 7.23 33.65 7.04
CA ASP A 196 8.14 34.22 6.03
C ASP A 196 7.77 33.85 4.58
N GLY A 197 6.73 33.04 4.38
CA GLY A 197 6.27 32.55 3.09
C GLY A 197 6.92 31.25 2.62
N THR A 198 7.86 30.68 3.39
CA THR A 198 8.48 29.39 3.11
C THR A 198 7.43 28.28 3.12
N LEU A 199 7.37 27.47 2.06
CA LEU A 199 6.47 26.32 1.99
C LEU A 199 6.92 25.22 2.96
N ILE A 200 5.97 24.66 3.69
CA ILE A 200 6.19 23.58 4.66
C ILE A 200 6.21 22.25 3.90
N PRO A 201 7.29 21.43 3.99
CA PRO A 201 7.33 20.11 3.38
C PRO A 201 6.31 19.15 3.99
N VAL A 202 5.69 18.31 3.15
CA VAL A 202 4.75 17.26 3.55
C VAL A 202 5.12 15.97 2.82
N ILE A 203 5.11 14.83 3.52
CA ILE A 203 5.19 13.51 2.89
C ILE A 203 3.76 13.10 2.56
N PHE A 204 3.43 12.94 1.27
CA PHE A 204 2.10 12.52 0.83
C PHE A 204 2.09 11.03 0.51
N ARG A 205 1.13 10.31 1.10
CA ARG A 205 1.00 8.85 1.05
C ARG A 205 -0.37 8.44 0.50
N PRO A 206 -0.58 8.55 -0.83
CA PRO A 206 -1.85 8.18 -1.46
C PRO A 206 -1.98 6.66 -1.63
N PHE A 207 -3.23 6.16 -1.60
CA PHE A 207 -3.58 4.77 -1.93
C PHE A 207 -2.78 3.71 -1.15
N HIS A 208 -2.61 3.92 0.15
CA HIS A 208 -1.92 2.99 1.06
C HIS A 208 -2.70 1.68 1.26
N GLU A 209 -2.04 0.65 1.78
CA GLU A 209 -2.61 -0.68 2.06
C GLU A 209 -3.25 -1.37 0.84
N ASN A 210 -2.80 -1.04 -0.36
CA ASN A 210 -3.43 -1.48 -1.59
C ASN A 210 -3.29 -2.99 -1.90
N THR A 211 -2.44 -3.70 -1.15
CA THR A 211 -2.38 -5.16 -1.14
C THR A 211 -3.58 -5.79 -0.44
N GLY A 212 -4.26 -5.06 0.45
CA GLY A 212 -5.54 -5.42 1.04
C GLY A 212 -6.71 -5.13 0.10
N GLY A 213 -7.86 -5.77 0.35
CA GLY A 213 -9.08 -5.66 -0.48
C GLY A 213 -10.20 -4.81 0.14
N TRP A 214 -9.90 -4.06 1.19
CA TRP A 214 -10.89 -3.33 1.98
C TRP A 214 -11.10 -1.87 1.56
N PHE A 215 -10.14 -1.30 0.83
CA PHE A 215 -10.31 0.00 0.17
C PHE A 215 -10.63 -0.16 -1.31
N TRP A 216 -11.34 0.80 -1.90
CA TRP A 216 -11.74 0.71 -3.32
C TRP A 216 -10.55 0.72 -4.30
N TRP A 217 -9.38 1.21 -3.89
CA TRP A 217 -8.12 1.14 -4.66
C TRP A 217 -7.33 -0.15 -4.43
N GLY A 218 -7.80 -1.02 -3.53
CA GLY A 218 -7.13 -2.24 -3.10
C GLY A 218 -7.27 -3.41 -4.07
N ALA A 219 -6.60 -4.50 -3.72
CA ALA A 219 -6.62 -5.77 -4.43
C ALA A 219 -8.04 -6.32 -4.57
N GLY A 220 -8.34 -6.95 -5.70
CA GLY A 220 -9.69 -7.44 -6.05
C GLY A 220 -10.59 -6.39 -6.72
N HIS A 221 -10.35 -5.09 -6.48
CA HIS A 221 -11.14 -3.99 -7.06
C HIS A 221 -10.37 -3.17 -8.09
N THR A 222 -9.04 -3.24 -8.04
CA THR A 222 -8.09 -2.51 -8.90
C THR A 222 -7.02 -3.48 -9.38
N THR A 223 -6.69 -3.47 -10.68
CA THR A 223 -5.56 -4.27 -11.20
C THR A 223 -4.22 -3.62 -10.85
N SER A 224 -3.13 -4.38 -10.86
CA SER A 224 -1.81 -3.83 -10.53
C SER A 224 -1.41 -2.67 -11.47
N ALA A 225 -1.73 -2.81 -12.76
CA ALA A 225 -1.45 -1.79 -13.77
C ALA A 225 -2.31 -0.52 -13.59
N GLU A 226 -3.59 -0.68 -13.21
CA GLU A 226 -4.46 0.45 -12.87
C GLU A 226 -3.96 1.18 -11.63
N PHE A 227 -3.51 0.46 -10.60
CA PHE A 227 -2.92 1.05 -9.40
C PHE A 227 -1.65 1.85 -9.72
N ILE A 228 -0.73 1.24 -10.48
CA ILE A 228 0.51 1.90 -10.91
C ILE A 228 0.18 3.19 -11.65
N GLU A 229 -0.75 3.15 -12.61
CA GLU A 229 -1.11 4.32 -13.39
C GLU A 229 -1.82 5.40 -12.56
N VAL A 230 -2.71 5.05 -11.61
CA VAL A 230 -3.39 6.06 -10.80
C VAL A 230 -2.44 6.74 -9.82
N PHE A 231 -1.45 6.01 -9.30
CA PHE A 231 -0.37 6.60 -8.51
C PHE A 231 0.47 7.56 -9.35
N ARG A 232 0.93 7.12 -10.53
CA ARG A 232 1.68 7.97 -11.49
C ARG A 232 0.90 9.22 -11.87
N TYR A 233 -0.37 9.06 -12.21
CA TYR A 233 -1.28 10.15 -12.51
C TYR A 233 -1.34 11.18 -11.40
N THR A 234 -1.50 10.71 -10.15
CA THR A 234 -1.59 11.57 -8.97
C THR A 234 -0.32 12.40 -8.78
N VAL A 235 0.85 11.76 -8.87
CA VAL A 235 2.16 12.43 -8.81
C VAL A 235 2.30 13.46 -9.92
N GLU A 236 2.04 13.09 -11.18
CA GLU A 236 2.17 13.99 -12.33
C GLU A 236 1.18 15.14 -12.29
N TYR A 237 -0.04 14.91 -11.82
CA TYR A 237 -1.04 15.96 -11.68
C TYR A 237 -0.59 16.99 -10.64
N LEU A 238 -0.18 16.54 -9.45
CA LEU A 238 0.28 17.43 -8.38
C LEU A 238 1.60 18.12 -8.75
N ARG A 239 2.60 17.37 -9.22
CA ARG A 239 3.94 17.85 -9.59
C ARG A 239 3.93 18.68 -10.86
N ASP A 240 3.36 18.19 -11.95
CA ASP A 240 3.54 18.80 -13.28
C ASP A 240 2.41 19.76 -13.62
N THR A 241 1.16 19.40 -13.31
CA THR A 241 -0.02 20.21 -13.65
C THR A 241 -0.27 21.30 -12.60
N LYS A 242 -0.28 20.96 -11.31
CA LYS A 242 -0.56 21.92 -10.21
C LYS A 242 0.69 22.58 -9.64
N CYS A 243 1.87 22.14 -10.06
CA CYS A 243 3.16 22.66 -9.61
C CYS A 243 3.26 22.73 -8.08
N VAL A 244 2.87 21.66 -7.39
CA VAL A 244 3.13 21.49 -5.96
C VAL A 244 4.62 21.15 -5.81
N ARG A 245 5.35 21.90 -4.97
CA ARG A 245 6.82 21.81 -4.85
C ARG A 245 7.30 21.43 -3.45
N ASN A 246 6.37 21.08 -2.57
CA ASN A 246 6.64 20.79 -1.17
C ASN A 246 6.09 19.42 -0.75
N LEU A 247 6.14 18.46 -1.68
CA LEU A 247 5.78 17.06 -1.45
C LEU A 247 6.99 16.14 -1.60
N LEU A 248 7.06 15.15 -0.72
CA LEU A 248 7.70 13.85 -0.98
C LEU A 248 6.60 12.81 -1.13
N TYR A 249 6.80 11.79 -1.97
CA TYR A 249 5.77 10.77 -2.23
C TYR A 249 6.12 9.44 -1.56
N SER A 250 5.19 8.90 -0.78
CA SER A 250 5.32 7.62 -0.06
C SER A 250 4.37 6.58 -0.65
N TYR A 251 4.87 5.36 -0.82
CA TYR A 251 4.12 4.18 -1.24
C TYR A 251 4.21 3.12 -0.12
N SER A 252 3.07 2.70 0.44
CA SER A 252 3.02 1.81 1.60
C SER A 252 1.96 0.71 1.46
N PRO A 253 2.32 -0.44 0.88
CA PRO A 253 1.52 -1.66 0.96
C PRO A 253 1.29 -2.15 2.40
N ASN A 254 0.22 -2.92 2.61
CA ASN A 254 -0.05 -3.59 3.87
C ASN A 254 0.71 -4.92 3.97
N SER A 255 1.16 -5.22 5.18
CA SER A 255 1.70 -6.52 5.62
C SER A 255 0.83 -7.74 5.27
N ALA A 256 1.34 -8.97 5.34
CA ALA A 256 2.74 -9.38 5.54
C ALA A 256 3.33 -9.93 4.22
N PHE A 257 4.64 -9.80 4.05
CA PHE A 257 5.36 -10.23 2.85
C PHE A 257 6.28 -11.43 3.08
N GLY A 258 6.58 -11.77 4.33
CA GLY A 258 7.53 -12.84 4.66
C GLY A 258 8.95 -12.56 4.16
N GLY A 259 9.29 -11.27 3.95
CA GLY A 259 10.56 -10.84 3.37
C GLY A 259 10.71 -11.06 1.86
N ASP A 260 9.64 -11.48 1.15
CA ASP A 260 9.65 -11.61 -0.31
C ASP A 260 9.18 -10.30 -0.97
N PRO A 261 10.06 -9.61 -1.73
CA PRO A 261 9.70 -8.35 -2.37
C PRO A 261 8.70 -8.51 -3.52
N THR A 262 8.40 -9.72 -4.00
CA THR A 262 7.57 -9.95 -5.18
C THR A 262 6.18 -9.32 -5.05
N ASN A 263 5.49 -9.57 -3.93
CA ASN A 263 4.15 -9.01 -3.69
C ASN A 263 4.22 -7.52 -3.33
N TYR A 264 5.23 -7.08 -2.58
CA TYR A 264 5.45 -5.67 -2.28
C TYR A 264 5.66 -4.84 -3.56
N MET A 265 6.40 -5.39 -4.52
CA MET A 265 6.77 -4.71 -5.77
C MET A 265 5.71 -4.85 -6.86
N LYS A 266 4.71 -5.72 -6.69
CA LYS A 266 3.65 -5.99 -7.69
C LYS A 266 2.93 -4.72 -8.16
N THR A 267 2.74 -3.77 -7.27
CA THR A 267 2.02 -2.51 -7.52
C THR A 267 2.93 -1.29 -7.37
N TYR A 268 4.25 -1.49 -7.33
CA TYR A 268 5.22 -0.40 -7.18
C TYR A 268 5.17 0.55 -8.38
N PRO A 269 4.89 1.86 -8.18
CA PRO A 269 4.72 2.82 -9.29
C PRO A 269 5.98 3.06 -10.14
N GLY A 270 7.17 2.77 -9.60
CA GLY A 270 8.47 3.04 -10.21
C GLY A 270 9.28 4.10 -9.46
N ASP A 271 10.60 4.09 -9.65
CA ASP A 271 11.54 4.95 -8.92
C ASP A 271 11.35 6.44 -9.21
N GLU A 272 10.75 6.79 -10.36
CA GLU A 272 10.43 8.15 -10.78
C GLU A 272 9.22 8.76 -10.05
N PHE A 273 8.52 7.97 -9.23
CA PHE A 273 7.26 8.35 -8.60
C PHE A 273 7.24 8.17 -7.08
N VAL A 274 8.23 7.50 -6.49
CA VAL A 274 8.29 7.21 -5.06
C VAL A 274 9.59 7.74 -4.45
N ASP A 275 9.48 8.57 -3.40
CA ASP A 275 10.62 9.02 -2.58
C ASP A 275 10.84 8.11 -1.36
N MET A 276 9.76 7.49 -0.87
CA MET A 276 9.73 6.73 0.37
C MET A 276 8.95 5.41 0.22
N LEU A 277 9.59 4.30 0.62
CA LEU A 277 8.99 2.97 0.69
C LEU A 277 8.50 2.73 2.12
N GLY A 278 7.20 2.56 2.26
CA GLY A 278 6.52 2.35 3.53
C GLY A 278 6.04 0.92 3.71
N TYR A 279 5.54 0.63 4.90
CA TYR A 279 5.01 -0.66 5.32
C TYR A 279 3.98 -0.40 6.41
N ASP A 280 2.79 -0.95 6.27
CA ASP A 280 1.70 -0.81 7.24
C ASP A 280 1.44 -2.18 7.90
N ALA A 281 1.46 -2.24 9.23
CA ALA A 281 1.23 -3.48 9.98
C ALA A 281 0.67 -3.24 11.38
N TYR A 282 -0.44 -3.91 11.69
CA TYR A 282 -1.06 -3.90 13.01
C TYR A 282 -0.97 -5.27 13.69
N ASP A 283 -0.80 -5.27 15.00
CA ASP A 283 -0.64 -6.47 15.81
C ASP A 283 -1.93 -6.84 16.56
N ASN A 284 -2.55 -7.96 16.21
CA ASN A 284 -3.67 -8.51 16.98
C ASN A 284 -3.24 -9.57 18.01
N SER A 285 -1.95 -9.89 18.08
CA SER A 285 -1.40 -11.02 18.82
C SER A 285 -0.82 -10.66 20.20
N ALA A 286 -0.85 -9.39 20.59
CA ALA A 286 -0.28 -8.87 21.84
C ALA A 286 1.23 -9.18 21.97
N GLY A 287 2.01 -8.70 21.00
CA GLY A 287 3.47 -8.73 21.03
C GLY A 287 4.08 -10.11 20.81
N SER A 288 3.38 -11.02 20.12
CA SER A 288 3.90 -12.37 19.91
C SER A 288 5.27 -12.36 19.22
N ALA A 289 6.13 -13.31 19.57
CA ALA A 289 7.46 -13.43 18.98
C ALA A 289 7.38 -13.64 17.46
N GLU A 290 6.34 -14.33 16.99
CA GLU A 290 6.06 -14.56 15.58
C GLU A 290 5.72 -13.27 14.84
N TRP A 291 4.85 -12.42 15.41
CA TRP A 291 4.50 -11.13 14.80
C TRP A 291 5.69 -10.17 14.77
N LEU A 292 6.46 -10.10 15.88
CA LEU A 292 7.68 -9.28 15.95
C LEU A 292 8.71 -9.73 14.90
N ALA A 293 8.94 -11.04 14.78
CA ALA A 293 9.88 -11.57 13.80
C ALA A 293 9.43 -11.31 12.35
N ALA A 294 8.13 -11.46 12.06
CA ALA A 294 7.57 -11.16 10.73
C ALA A 294 7.70 -9.67 10.38
N THR A 295 7.37 -8.79 11.32
CA THR A 295 7.49 -7.33 11.16
C THR A 295 8.94 -6.92 10.90
N VAL A 296 9.90 -7.43 11.69
CA VAL A 296 11.33 -7.19 11.47
C VAL A 296 11.78 -7.68 10.09
N THR A 297 11.35 -8.88 9.70
CA THR A 297 11.69 -9.48 8.40
C THR A 297 11.21 -8.63 7.22
N ASP A 298 9.96 -8.16 7.26
CA ASP A 298 9.39 -7.33 6.21
C ASP A 298 10.03 -5.93 6.17
N LEU A 299 10.27 -5.31 7.34
CA LEU A 299 10.95 -4.00 7.39
C LEU A 299 12.40 -4.08 6.91
N ALA A 300 13.12 -5.17 7.20
CA ALA A 300 14.45 -5.40 6.65
C ALA A 300 14.42 -5.51 5.12
N MET A 301 13.41 -6.18 4.55
CA MET A 301 13.18 -6.22 3.10
C MET A 301 12.92 -4.81 2.54
N VAL A 302 12.03 -4.02 3.16
CA VAL A 302 11.73 -2.64 2.72
C VAL A 302 12.96 -1.73 2.77
N VAL A 303 13.79 -1.85 3.82
CA VAL A 303 15.07 -1.14 3.94
C VAL A 303 16.03 -1.53 2.82
N GLY A 304 16.13 -2.83 2.50
CA GLY A 304 16.95 -3.32 1.38
C GLY A 304 16.50 -2.72 0.05
N LEU A 305 15.19 -2.77 -0.24
CA LEU A 305 14.62 -2.19 -1.45
C LEU A 305 14.88 -0.68 -1.56
N ALA A 306 14.72 0.04 -0.45
CA ALA A 306 14.96 1.48 -0.39
C ALA A 306 16.43 1.83 -0.61
N GLU A 307 17.36 1.08 -0.01
CA GLU A 307 18.81 1.29 -0.20
C GLU A 307 19.23 1.11 -1.66
N GLU A 308 18.80 0.03 -2.30
CA GLU A 308 19.07 -0.26 -3.71
C GLU A 308 18.63 0.88 -4.65
N ARG A 309 17.55 1.58 -4.30
CA ARG A 309 16.92 2.63 -5.11
C ARG A 309 17.26 4.05 -4.65
N GLY A 310 18.07 4.17 -3.59
CA GLY A 310 18.41 5.45 -2.98
C GLY A 310 17.23 6.19 -2.35
N LYS A 311 16.24 5.46 -1.83
CA LYS A 311 14.98 5.96 -1.25
C LYS A 311 15.00 5.87 0.28
N ILE A 312 13.91 6.31 0.90
CA ILE A 312 13.74 6.31 2.37
C ILE A 312 12.83 5.14 2.78
N PRO A 313 13.24 4.23 3.67
CA PRO A 313 12.34 3.24 4.26
C PRO A 313 11.59 3.83 5.47
N ALA A 314 10.37 3.36 5.72
CA ALA A 314 9.54 3.79 6.84
C ALA A 314 8.59 2.68 7.30
N PHE A 315 8.25 2.68 8.59
CA PHE A 315 7.11 1.93 9.13
C PHE A 315 5.92 2.89 9.17
N THR A 316 5.24 3.01 8.03
CA THR A 316 4.30 4.12 7.77
C THR A 316 3.04 4.06 8.61
N GLU A 317 2.63 2.87 9.08
CA GLU A 317 1.62 2.68 10.11
C GLU A 317 1.94 1.47 11.00
N PHE A 318 1.82 1.64 12.32
CA PHE A 318 1.91 0.56 13.30
C PHE A 318 0.93 0.71 14.46
N GLY A 319 0.53 -0.39 15.09
CA GLY A 319 -0.24 -0.33 16.34
C GLY A 319 -0.72 -1.69 16.82
N GLU A 320 -1.08 -1.78 18.10
CA GLU A 320 -1.76 -2.96 18.65
C GLU A 320 -3.26 -2.85 18.34
N SER A 321 -3.84 -3.91 17.78
CA SER A 321 -5.20 -3.97 17.24
C SER A 321 -6.10 -5.01 17.92
N GLY A 322 -5.58 -5.84 18.83
CA GLY A 322 -6.40 -6.78 19.60
C GLY A 322 -7.00 -6.18 20.87
N GLU A 323 -7.18 -6.95 21.94
CA GLU A 323 -7.63 -6.38 23.24
C GLU A 323 -6.49 -5.59 23.89
N GLU A 324 -6.76 -4.32 24.22
CA GLU A 324 -5.78 -3.39 24.79
C GLU A 324 -5.21 -3.88 26.12
N GLY A 325 -3.91 -3.68 26.32
CA GLY A 325 -3.25 -3.95 27.61
C GLY A 325 -3.01 -5.43 27.92
N ARG A 326 -3.18 -6.33 26.93
CA ARG A 326 -2.80 -7.75 27.06
C ARG A 326 -1.29 -7.94 27.23
N ASP A 327 -0.49 -7.10 26.58
CA ASP A 327 0.96 -7.05 26.72
C ASP A 327 1.36 -5.66 27.23
N LEU A 328 1.91 -5.61 28.44
CA LEU A 328 2.28 -4.37 29.12
C LEU A 328 3.68 -3.84 28.74
N THR A 329 4.39 -4.50 27.82
CA THR A 329 5.70 -4.08 27.31
C THR A 329 5.75 -3.91 25.79
N TRP A 330 4.59 -3.85 25.15
CA TRP A 330 4.45 -3.92 23.70
C TRP A 330 5.28 -2.89 22.91
N PHE A 331 5.32 -1.62 23.33
CA PHE A 331 6.10 -0.59 22.63
C PHE A 331 7.60 -0.82 22.77
N THR A 332 8.06 -1.18 23.97
CA THR A 332 9.50 -1.42 24.22
C THR A 332 9.97 -2.72 23.59
N ASP A 333 9.14 -3.76 23.54
CA ASP A 333 9.44 -5.02 22.86
C ASP A 333 9.52 -4.84 21.34
N LEU A 334 8.59 -4.10 20.73
CA LEU A 334 8.66 -3.74 19.31
C LEU A 334 9.93 -2.93 18.99
N LEU A 335 10.21 -1.86 19.76
CA LEU A 335 11.43 -1.07 19.56
C LEU A 335 12.69 -1.92 19.75
N GLY A 336 12.69 -2.82 20.73
CA GLY A 336 13.78 -3.77 21.00
C GLY A 336 14.03 -4.71 19.82
N ALA A 337 12.97 -5.27 19.25
CA ALA A 337 13.04 -6.14 18.07
C ALA A 337 13.61 -5.41 16.85
N LEU A 338 13.13 -4.17 16.59
CA LEU A 338 13.66 -3.35 15.50
C LEU A 338 15.14 -3.02 15.68
N LYS A 339 15.55 -2.62 16.90
CA LYS A 339 16.94 -2.31 17.24
C LYS A 339 17.89 -3.50 17.10
N ALA A 340 17.38 -4.71 17.34
CA ALA A 340 18.19 -5.93 17.27
C ALA A 340 18.58 -6.29 15.82
N ASP A 341 17.85 -5.79 14.82
CA ASP A 341 18.14 -6.03 13.41
C ASP A 341 18.81 -4.80 12.74
N PRO A 342 20.00 -4.96 12.12
CA PRO A 342 20.75 -3.86 11.54
C PRO A 342 20.11 -3.25 10.28
N ALA A 343 19.18 -3.96 9.63
CA ALA A 343 18.42 -3.44 8.51
C ALA A 343 17.14 -2.76 9.01
N ALA A 344 16.26 -3.47 9.72
CA ALA A 344 14.97 -2.95 10.18
C ALA A 344 15.11 -1.68 11.06
N SER A 345 16.18 -1.58 11.86
CA SER A 345 16.50 -0.37 12.64
C SER A 345 16.76 0.89 11.81
N ARG A 346 16.84 0.80 10.48
CA ARG A 346 17.11 1.91 9.57
C ARG A 346 15.87 2.56 8.98
N VAL A 347 14.66 2.12 9.37
CA VAL A 347 13.44 2.86 9.05
C VAL A 347 13.52 4.29 9.59
N SER A 348 13.06 5.26 8.82
CA SER A 348 13.16 6.68 9.19
C SER A 348 12.23 7.05 10.34
N HIS A 349 11.03 6.49 10.34
CA HIS A 349 10.00 6.75 11.34
C HIS A 349 9.07 5.55 11.48
N MET A 350 8.32 5.53 12.58
CA MET A 350 7.18 4.67 12.81
C MET A 350 6.00 5.50 13.32
N LEU A 351 4.86 5.46 12.63
CA LEU A 351 3.68 6.30 12.94
C LEU A 351 2.52 5.44 13.43
N THR A 352 1.95 5.75 14.59
CA THR A 352 0.76 5.07 15.10
C THR A 352 -0.52 5.87 14.85
N TRP A 353 -1.67 5.20 14.93
CA TRP A 353 -2.96 5.75 14.54
C TRP A 353 -3.56 6.72 15.55
N ALA A 354 -4.70 7.32 15.21
CA ALA A 354 -5.26 8.45 15.92
C ALA A 354 -6.00 8.05 17.21
N ASN A 355 -5.79 8.84 18.26
CA ASN A 355 -6.62 8.83 19.48
C ASN A 355 -7.93 9.61 19.29
N PHE A 356 -8.95 9.03 18.64
CA PHE A 356 -10.25 9.70 18.42
C PHE A 356 -11.04 10.06 19.70
N GLY A 357 -10.57 9.62 20.88
CA GLY A 357 -11.16 9.95 22.18
C GLY A 357 -12.45 9.17 22.49
N GLY A 358 -13.11 9.52 23.59
CA GLY A 358 -14.36 8.89 24.01
C GLY A 358 -14.17 7.42 24.44
N THR A 359 -14.91 6.51 23.81
CA THR A 359 -14.80 5.04 24.04
C THR A 359 -14.01 4.33 22.96
N ASN A 360 -13.35 5.07 22.06
CA ASN A 360 -12.47 4.49 21.05
C ASN A 360 -11.19 3.96 21.72
N ARG A 361 -10.45 3.11 21.01
CA ARG A 361 -9.11 2.66 21.42
C ARG A 361 -8.13 3.84 21.50
N ALA A 362 -7.16 3.74 22.41
CA ALA A 362 -6.01 4.62 22.50
C ALA A 362 -4.78 3.95 21.86
N TYR A 363 -4.35 4.46 20.70
CA TYR A 363 -3.10 4.05 20.05
C TYR A 363 -1.87 4.67 20.72
N VAL A 364 -2.03 5.88 21.27
CA VAL A 364 -1.07 6.47 22.22
C VAL A 364 -1.66 6.37 23.62
N PRO A 365 -1.01 5.68 24.57
CA PRO A 365 -1.50 5.58 25.95
C PRO A 365 -1.58 6.96 26.64
N PRO A 366 -2.76 7.49 26.98
CA PRO A 366 -2.86 8.73 27.77
C PRO A 366 -2.50 8.48 29.24
N PRO A 367 -2.31 9.54 30.06
CA PRO A 367 -2.06 9.38 31.49
C PRO A 367 -3.17 8.59 32.19
N GLY A 368 -2.79 7.58 32.98
CA GLY A 368 -3.65 6.62 33.65
C GLY A 368 -3.96 5.34 32.85
N HIS A 369 -3.52 5.24 31.59
CA HIS A 369 -3.68 4.04 30.78
C HIS A 369 -2.73 2.91 31.22
N ALA A 370 -3.12 1.65 31.04
CA ALA A 370 -2.32 0.50 31.47
C ALA A 370 -0.92 0.44 30.82
N LEU A 371 -0.82 0.90 29.56
CA LEU A 371 0.42 0.99 28.79
C LEU A 371 1.19 2.32 28.95
N GLU A 372 0.70 3.27 29.77
CA GLU A 372 1.43 4.53 30.00
C GLU A 372 2.89 4.29 30.45
N PRO A 373 3.19 3.41 31.42
CA PRO A 373 4.59 3.22 31.86
C PRO A 373 5.50 2.71 30.75
N ASP A 374 5.00 1.84 29.88
CA ASP A 374 5.74 1.27 28.75
C ASP A 374 5.97 2.30 27.66
N PHE A 375 4.95 3.08 27.30
CA PHE A 375 5.12 4.16 26.32
C PHE A 375 6.07 5.25 26.81
N VAL A 376 6.05 5.58 28.11
CA VAL A 376 7.04 6.47 28.73
C VAL A 376 8.45 5.87 28.66
N ALA A 377 8.60 4.55 28.85
CA ALA A 377 9.89 3.86 28.70
C ALA A 377 10.37 3.84 27.24
N TYR A 378 9.48 3.61 26.29
CA TYR A 378 9.72 3.72 24.84
C TYR A 378 10.23 5.12 24.49
N HIS A 379 9.58 6.18 24.98
CA HIS A 379 10.03 7.56 24.79
C HIS A 379 11.41 7.85 25.43
N GLN A 380 11.74 7.22 26.55
CA GLN A 380 13.03 7.41 27.21
C GLN A 380 14.18 6.67 26.53
N ASP A 381 13.91 5.74 25.61
CA ASP A 381 14.94 5.06 24.84
C ASP A 381 15.52 6.04 23.80
N PRO A 382 16.85 6.28 23.77
CA PRO A 382 17.45 7.27 22.87
C PRO A 382 17.36 6.90 21.39
N PHE A 383 16.90 5.69 21.07
CA PHE A 383 16.62 5.27 19.69
C PHE A 383 15.21 5.65 19.23
N SER A 384 14.33 6.09 20.13
CA SER A 384 13.01 6.63 19.81
C SER A 384 13.08 8.15 19.81
N LEU A 385 12.89 8.77 18.65
CA LEU A 385 13.10 10.21 18.47
C LEU A 385 11.77 10.96 18.45
N PHE A 386 11.65 11.98 19.29
CA PHE A 386 10.48 12.86 19.40
C PHE A 386 10.84 14.26 18.88
N ALA A 387 9.87 15.19 18.89
CA ALA A 387 10.05 16.50 18.28
C ALA A 387 11.26 17.27 18.84
N SER A 388 11.53 17.16 20.15
CA SER A 388 12.66 17.85 20.77
C SER A 388 14.03 17.26 20.42
N ASP A 389 14.07 16.02 19.91
CA ASP A 389 15.30 15.37 19.42
C ASP A 389 15.67 15.77 17.99
N LEU A 390 14.74 16.39 17.25
CA LEU A 390 14.97 16.82 15.89
C LEU A 390 15.82 18.09 15.85
N ASP A 391 16.97 18.02 15.18
CA ASP A 391 17.85 19.15 14.92
C ASP A 391 18.20 19.26 13.44
N GLY A 392 18.17 20.49 12.90
CA GLY A 392 18.62 20.79 11.55
C GLY A 392 17.85 20.12 10.40
N VAL A 393 16.60 19.67 10.61
CA VAL A 393 15.78 18.94 9.60
C VAL A 393 15.76 19.63 8.23
N TYR A 394 15.74 20.96 8.21
CA TYR A 394 15.62 21.77 6.98
C TYR A 394 16.87 22.61 6.66
N ASP A 395 18.01 22.31 7.29
CA ASP A 395 19.22 23.14 7.22
C ASP A 395 20.15 22.78 6.06
N ALA A 396 20.11 21.52 5.61
CA ALA A 396 20.98 21.03 4.54
C ALA A 396 20.82 21.88 3.27
N ARG A 397 21.95 22.30 2.69
CA ARG A 397 21.98 22.88 1.33
C ARG A 397 22.18 21.74 0.35
N THR A 398 21.19 21.48 -0.49
CA THR A 398 21.19 20.37 -1.45
C THR A 398 20.91 20.87 -2.87
N SER A 399 21.34 20.09 -3.86
CA SER A 399 20.93 20.25 -5.26
C SER A 399 20.11 19.03 -5.71
N ALA A 400 19.04 19.25 -6.47
CA ALA A 400 18.31 18.14 -7.09
C ALA A 400 19.09 17.55 -8.26
N VAL A 401 19.02 16.22 -8.41
CA VAL A 401 19.33 15.54 -9.66
C VAL A 401 18.18 15.83 -10.63
N PRO A 402 18.44 16.36 -11.84
CA PRO A 402 17.38 16.58 -12.83
C PRO A 402 16.75 15.25 -13.27
N ASN A 403 15.43 15.24 -13.37
CA ASN A 403 14.69 14.06 -13.81
C ASN A 403 15.08 13.69 -15.24
N ALA A 404 15.29 12.39 -15.48
CA ALA A 404 15.50 11.85 -16.82
C ALA A 404 14.17 11.77 -17.58
N PRO A 405 14.16 11.88 -18.93
CA PRO A 405 12.95 11.69 -19.71
C PRO A 405 12.33 10.31 -19.46
N PHE A 406 11.06 10.28 -19.06
CA PHE A 406 10.31 9.06 -18.79
C PHE A 406 9.06 8.99 -19.67
N LEU A 407 8.91 7.88 -20.39
CA LEU A 407 7.80 7.63 -21.31
C LEU A 407 6.98 6.48 -20.77
N HIS A 408 5.67 6.66 -20.62
CA HIS A 408 4.77 5.57 -20.24
C HIS A 408 3.43 5.61 -20.97
N LEU A 409 2.86 4.42 -21.19
CA LEU A 409 1.54 4.20 -21.76
C LEU A 409 0.49 4.26 -20.65
N ALA A 410 -0.20 5.40 -20.56
CA ALA A 410 -1.22 5.66 -19.55
C ALA A 410 -2.53 4.92 -19.82
N THR A 411 -2.99 4.92 -21.08
CA THR A 411 -4.15 4.10 -21.49
C THR A 411 -3.95 3.54 -22.90
N PRO A 412 -4.29 2.27 -23.17
CA PRO A 412 -4.76 1.28 -22.20
C PRO A 412 -3.65 0.85 -21.22
N THR A 413 -4.02 0.57 -19.96
CA THR A 413 -3.08 0.02 -18.98
C THR A 413 -2.73 -1.43 -19.33
N ASP A 414 -1.65 -1.95 -18.76
CA ASP A 414 -1.28 -3.36 -18.92
C ASP A 414 -2.41 -4.28 -18.44
N ARG A 415 -2.65 -5.33 -19.23
CA ARG A 415 -3.76 -6.30 -19.14
C ARG A 415 -5.16 -5.71 -19.20
N GLN A 416 -5.33 -4.45 -19.58
CA GLN A 416 -6.66 -3.86 -19.71
C GLN A 416 -7.47 -4.61 -20.77
N ARG A 417 -8.70 -4.98 -20.40
CA ARG A 417 -9.68 -5.54 -21.33
C ARG A 417 -10.37 -4.45 -22.14
N ILE A 418 -10.40 -4.64 -23.46
CA ILE A 418 -11.02 -3.72 -24.42
C ILE A 418 -12.05 -4.51 -25.22
N THR A 419 -13.32 -4.16 -25.06
CA THR A 419 -14.43 -4.86 -25.72
C THR A 419 -15.01 -4.05 -26.88
N ALA A 420 -14.69 -2.76 -26.96
CA ALA A 420 -15.09 -1.89 -28.06
C ALA A 420 -14.15 -2.02 -29.27
N ALA A 421 -14.68 -1.80 -30.47
CA ALA A 421 -13.89 -1.75 -31.71
C ALA A 421 -12.99 -0.50 -31.84
N GLN A 422 -13.01 0.39 -30.84
CA GLN A 422 -12.15 1.57 -30.78
C GLN A 422 -11.76 1.85 -29.33
N THR A 423 -10.51 2.26 -29.14
CA THR A 423 -10.02 2.81 -27.86
C THR A 423 -9.10 4.01 -28.09
N THR A 424 -8.75 4.71 -27.01
CA THR A 424 -7.78 5.82 -27.05
C THR A 424 -6.46 5.38 -26.46
N ILE A 425 -5.40 5.51 -27.26
CA ILE A 425 -4.01 5.43 -26.78
C ILE A 425 -3.65 6.78 -26.18
N ARG A 426 -3.16 6.81 -24.93
CA ARG A 426 -2.61 7.98 -24.25
C ARG A 426 -1.23 7.66 -23.73
N VAL A 427 -0.27 8.49 -24.10
CA VAL A 427 1.13 8.33 -23.70
C VAL A 427 1.60 9.59 -23.01
N ARG A 428 2.21 9.42 -21.84
CA ARG A 428 2.85 10.52 -21.14
C ARG A 428 4.35 10.49 -21.39
N LEU A 429 4.91 11.67 -21.66
CA LEU A 429 6.35 11.90 -21.66
C LEU A 429 6.66 13.01 -20.66
N THR A 430 7.33 12.66 -19.56
CA THR A 430 7.78 13.62 -18.54
C THR A 430 9.27 13.94 -18.74
N ALA A 431 9.72 15.07 -18.17
CA ALA A 431 11.11 15.53 -18.19
C ALA A 431 11.79 15.57 -19.58
N GLY A 432 11.00 15.77 -20.65
CA GLY A 432 11.48 15.82 -22.02
C GLY A 432 10.41 16.27 -23.01
N THR A 433 10.81 16.50 -24.25
CA THR A 433 9.87 16.76 -25.35
C THR A 433 10.27 15.94 -26.56
N SER A 434 9.29 15.46 -27.31
CA SER A 434 9.52 14.79 -28.58
C SER A 434 8.58 15.32 -29.65
N ARG A 435 9.10 15.51 -30.86
CA ARG A 435 8.29 15.87 -32.04
C ARG A 435 7.52 14.68 -32.60
N LYS A 436 7.92 13.45 -32.23
CA LYS A 436 7.33 12.22 -32.75
C LYS A 436 7.23 11.22 -31.61
N VAL A 437 6.01 11.12 -31.07
CA VAL A 437 5.59 10.03 -30.19
C VAL A 437 4.67 9.14 -31.01
N THR A 438 4.90 7.83 -30.96
CA THR A 438 4.18 6.85 -31.77
C THR A 438 3.73 5.67 -30.94
N TYR A 439 2.70 4.97 -31.39
CA TYR A 439 2.36 3.63 -30.94
C TYR A 439 2.38 2.64 -32.11
N ALA A 440 2.58 1.36 -31.82
CA ALA A 440 2.47 0.24 -32.75
C ALA A 440 1.72 -0.91 -32.06
N ILE A 441 0.97 -1.68 -32.84
CA ILE A 441 0.17 -2.80 -32.36
C ILE A 441 0.78 -4.09 -32.93
N ALA A 442 1.09 -5.07 -32.07
CA ALA A 442 1.67 -6.35 -32.44
C ALA A 442 2.88 -6.24 -33.39
N GLY A 443 3.77 -5.26 -33.14
CA GLY A 443 4.95 -5.01 -33.99
C GLY A 443 4.64 -4.41 -35.37
N GLY A 444 3.41 -3.96 -35.61
CA GLY A 444 2.97 -3.32 -36.85
C GLY A 444 3.58 -1.94 -37.10
N ALA A 445 3.10 -1.26 -38.14
CA ALA A 445 3.60 0.06 -38.51
C ALA A 445 3.29 1.12 -37.42
N PRO A 446 4.26 1.99 -37.08
CA PRO A 446 4.05 3.00 -36.04
C PRO A 446 3.11 4.10 -36.50
N VAL A 447 2.11 4.40 -35.66
CA VAL A 447 1.13 5.47 -35.83
C VAL A 447 1.50 6.65 -34.93
N THR A 448 1.45 7.88 -35.46
CA THR A 448 1.85 9.08 -34.72
C THR A 448 0.73 9.61 -33.84
N LEU A 449 1.05 9.88 -32.57
CA LEU A 449 0.16 10.46 -31.57
C LEU A 449 0.27 11.98 -31.55
N ARG A 450 -0.77 12.66 -31.05
CA ARG A 450 -0.84 14.13 -30.97
C ARG A 450 -0.91 14.58 -29.51
N LEU A 451 -0.10 15.56 -29.15
CA LEU A 451 -0.16 16.16 -27.81
C LEU A 451 -1.52 16.88 -27.63
N ASP A 452 -2.24 16.54 -26.58
CA ASP A 452 -3.51 17.14 -26.20
C ASP A 452 -3.35 18.18 -25.07
N SER A 453 -4.46 18.83 -24.70
CA SER A 453 -4.47 19.87 -23.67
C SER A 453 -4.24 19.36 -22.25
N ALA A 454 -4.41 18.06 -22.00
CA ALA A 454 -4.09 17.43 -20.72
C ALA A 454 -2.60 17.02 -20.64
N GLY A 455 -1.85 17.21 -21.73
CA GLY A 455 -0.42 16.89 -21.80
C GLY A 455 -0.14 15.42 -22.09
N TYR A 456 -1.10 14.69 -22.68
CA TYR A 456 -0.88 13.35 -23.20
C TYR A 456 -0.67 13.39 -24.72
N HIS A 457 0.20 12.54 -25.22
CA HIS A 457 0.25 12.21 -26.63
C HIS A 457 -0.83 11.15 -26.91
N SER A 458 -1.89 11.57 -27.57
CA SER A 458 -3.14 10.81 -27.69
C SER A 458 -3.49 10.50 -29.15
N GLY A 459 -4.20 9.39 -29.36
CA GLY A 459 -4.71 8.97 -30.66
C GLY A 459 -5.70 7.80 -30.56
N THR A 460 -6.57 7.68 -31.55
CA THR A 460 -7.56 6.59 -31.61
C THR A 460 -6.97 5.35 -32.26
N TRP A 461 -7.00 4.22 -31.56
CA TRP A 461 -6.77 2.91 -32.15
C TRP A 461 -8.11 2.31 -32.57
N SER A 462 -8.27 2.10 -33.89
CA SER A 462 -9.37 1.31 -34.44
C SER A 462 -8.97 -0.16 -34.45
N ILE A 463 -9.70 -0.98 -33.72
CA ILE A 463 -9.48 -2.42 -33.57
C ILE A 463 -10.29 -3.12 -34.66
N ASP A 464 -9.66 -4.06 -35.38
CA ASP A 464 -10.39 -4.93 -36.30
C ASP A 464 -11.39 -5.77 -35.48
N PRO A 465 -12.70 -5.72 -35.76
CA PRO A 465 -13.69 -6.47 -35.00
C PRO A 465 -13.40 -7.98 -34.92
N SER A 466 -12.67 -8.56 -35.87
CA SER A 466 -12.23 -9.97 -35.83
C SER A 466 -11.16 -10.27 -34.78
N TRP A 467 -10.62 -9.24 -34.12
CA TRP A 467 -9.67 -9.37 -33.00
C TRP A 467 -10.36 -9.33 -31.65
N LEU A 468 -11.66 -9.06 -31.58
CA LEU A 468 -12.44 -9.07 -30.34
C LEU A 468 -12.88 -10.50 -29.98
N ASP A 469 -11.94 -11.43 -29.93
CA ASP A 469 -12.14 -12.87 -29.75
C ASP A 469 -11.40 -13.44 -28.52
N ASN A 470 -11.25 -12.61 -27.47
CA ASN A 470 -10.54 -12.91 -26.24
C ASN A 470 -9.03 -13.17 -26.43
N ARG A 471 -8.39 -12.51 -27.40
CA ARG A 471 -6.94 -12.61 -27.62
C ARG A 471 -6.14 -11.56 -26.84
N LYS A 472 -4.87 -11.86 -26.59
CA LYS A 472 -3.88 -10.91 -26.09
C LYS A 472 -3.14 -10.21 -27.24
N VAL A 473 -2.94 -8.90 -27.13
CA VAL A 473 -2.22 -8.06 -28.11
C VAL A 473 -1.29 -7.08 -27.41
N THR A 474 -0.02 -7.02 -27.83
CA THR A 474 0.92 -6.02 -27.29
C THR A 474 0.77 -4.66 -28.01
N VAL A 475 0.62 -3.60 -27.22
CA VAL A 475 0.74 -2.20 -27.63
C VAL A 475 2.12 -1.70 -27.23
N THR A 476 2.90 -1.18 -28.17
CA THR A 476 4.22 -0.59 -27.88
C THR A 476 4.21 0.88 -28.22
N VAL A 477 4.70 1.73 -27.33
CA VAL A 477 4.84 3.17 -27.53
C VAL A 477 6.30 3.56 -27.60
N SER A 478 6.61 4.62 -28.33
CA SER A 478 7.97 5.09 -28.48
C SER A 478 8.07 6.60 -28.69
N ALA A 479 9.08 7.21 -28.09
CA ALA A 479 9.45 8.60 -28.29
C ALA A 479 10.98 8.72 -28.41
N LYS A 480 11.45 9.62 -29.28
CA LYS A 480 12.87 9.97 -29.35
C LYS A 480 13.12 11.30 -28.64
N VAL A 481 13.94 11.28 -27.60
CA VAL A 481 14.33 12.45 -26.80
C VAL A 481 15.84 12.58 -26.80
N ASN A 482 16.36 13.72 -27.26
CA ASN A 482 17.80 14.01 -27.31
C ASN A 482 18.67 12.93 -27.98
N GLY A 483 18.13 12.21 -28.97
CA GLY A 483 18.86 11.15 -29.67
C GLY A 483 18.61 9.74 -29.12
N THR A 484 18.11 9.63 -27.90
CA THR A 484 17.76 8.37 -27.23
C THR A 484 16.31 7.99 -27.50
N THR A 485 16.06 6.71 -27.78
CA THR A 485 14.71 6.18 -27.94
C THR A 485 14.24 5.64 -26.59
N HIS A 486 13.08 6.10 -26.15
CA HIS A 486 12.36 5.57 -24.99
C HIS A 486 11.18 4.76 -25.51
N THR A 487 10.86 3.67 -24.83
CA THR A 487 9.76 2.77 -25.17
C THR A 487 9.06 2.31 -23.91
N ASP A 488 7.77 2.05 -24.05
CA ASP A 488 6.96 1.35 -23.05
C ASP A 488 5.97 0.43 -23.78
N SER A 489 5.40 -0.54 -23.07
CA SER A 489 4.45 -1.48 -23.66
C SER A 489 3.46 -2.03 -22.65
N ALA A 490 2.27 -2.33 -23.15
CA ALA A 490 1.22 -3.02 -22.42
C ALA A 490 0.69 -4.19 -23.27
N ASP A 491 0.47 -5.34 -22.67
CA ASP A 491 -0.36 -6.38 -23.25
C ASP A 491 -1.82 -6.05 -22.95
N VAL A 492 -2.71 -6.08 -23.94
CA VAL A 492 -4.15 -5.84 -23.75
C VAL A 492 -4.96 -7.05 -24.15
N LEU A 493 -6.12 -7.24 -23.51
CA LEU A 493 -7.04 -8.34 -23.78
C LEU A 493 -8.21 -7.81 -24.63
N LEU A 494 -8.43 -8.38 -25.81
CA LEU A 494 -9.41 -7.88 -26.77
C LEU A 494 -10.65 -8.77 -26.83
N GLY A 495 -11.83 -8.18 -26.65
CA GLY A 495 -13.11 -8.87 -26.69
C GLY A 495 -13.71 -9.17 -25.33
N GLU A 496 -15.01 -9.48 -25.35
CA GLU A 496 -15.78 -9.90 -24.18
C GLU A 496 -15.30 -11.29 -23.71
N VAL A 497 -15.36 -11.50 -22.40
CA VAL A 497 -15.25 -12.84 -21.81
C VAL A 497 -16.65 -13.43 -21.78
N VAL A 498 -16.78 -14.67 -22.22
CA VAL A 498 -18.04 -15.41 -22.04
C VAL A 498 -18.25 -15.59 -20.53
N PRO A 499 -19.34 -15.08 -19.94
CA PRO A 499 -19.58 -15.27 -18.52
C PRO A 499 -19.65 -16.76 -18.19
N LEU A 500 -19.03 -17.12 -17.07
CA LEU A 500 -19.12 -18.48 -16.55
C LEU A 500 -20.58 -18.85 -16.25
N PRO A 501 -20.99 -20.13 -16.44
CA PRO A 501 -22.30 -20.59 -16.01
C PRO A 501 -22.51 -20.38 -14.50
N ALA A 502 -23.78 -20.32 -14.05
CA ALA A 502 -24.06 -20.27 -12.62
C ALA A 502 -23.42 -21.46 -11.89
N GLY A 503 -22.85 -21.21 -10.70
CA GLY A 503 -22.14 -22.22 -9.92
C GLY A 503 -20.65 -22.36 -10.26
N TRP A 504 -20.18 -21.85 -11.40
CA TRP A 504 -18.78 -21.96 -11.79
C TRP A 504 -17.91 -20.93 -11.08
N VAL A 505 -16.77 -21.40 -10.56
CA VAL A 505 -15.71 -20.59 -9.97
C VAL A 505 -14.73 -20.16 -11.04
N ASP A 506 -14.25 -21.11 -11.86
CA ASP A 506 -13.33 -20.84 -12.96
C ASP A 506 -13.23 -22.00 -13.95
N ASP A 507 -13.03 -21.66 -15.23
CA ASP A 507 -12.68 -22.55 -16.34
C ASP A 507 -11.32 -22.21 -16.96
N PHE A 508 -10.63 -21.20 -16.41
CA PHE A 508 -9.32 -20.71 -16.84
C PHE A 508 -9.24 -20.13 -18.26
N GLU A 509 -10.36 -19.98 -18.98
CA GLU A 509 -10.38 -19.44 -20.34
C GLU A 509 -10.39 -17.91 -20.38
N SER A 510 -10.93 -17.28 -19.34
CA SER A 510 -11.13 -15.84 -19.29
C SER A 510 -9.85 -15.00 -19.34
N TYR A 511 -8.69 -15.61 -19.10
CA TYR A 511 -7.39 -14.94 -18.99
C TYR A 511 -6.59 -14.94 -20.29
N ALA A 512 -7.09 -15.55 -21.37
CA ALA A 512 -6.43 -15.58 -22.69
C ALA A 512 -4.99 -16.16 -22.65
N GLY A 513 -4.72 -17.11 -21.75
CA GLY A 513 -3.39 -17.71 -21.56
C GLY A 513 -2.36 -16.76 -20.96
N ASP A 514 -2.78 -15.69 -20.28
CA ASP A 514 -1.89 -14.74 -19.61
C ASP A 514 -1.74 -15.08 -18.12
N ASP A 515 -0.66 -15.78 -17.77
CA ASP A 515 -0.40 -16.27 -16.40
C ASP A 515 -0.50 -15.18 -15.32
N PRO A 516 -0.02 -13.94 -15.52
CA PRO A 516 -0.17 -12.93 -14.48
C PRO A 516 -1.62 -12.48 -14.30
N SER A 517 -2.44 -12.43 -15.35
CA SER A 517 -3.89 -12.18 -15.22
C SER A 517 -4.58 -13.28 -14.43
N LEU A 518 -4.19 -14.55 -14.66
CA LEU A 518 -4.67 -15.69 -13.88
C LEU A 518 -4.25 -15.56 -12.40
N SER A 519 -2.98 -15.31 -12.12
CA SER A 519 -2.50 -15.12 -10.74
C SER A 519 -3.18 -13.93 -10.05
N GLU A 520 -3.43 -12.82 -10.75
CA GLU A 520 -4.14 -11.66 -10.18
C GLU A 520 -5.61 -11.92 -9.86
N ALA A 521 -6.24 -12.90 -10.50
CA ALA A 521 -7.63 -13.25 -10.24
C ALA A 521 -7.80 -14.06 -8.94
N TYR A 522 -6.70 -14.51 -8.33
CA TYR A 522 -6.69 -15.28 -7.09
C TYR A 522 -5.91 -14.54 -5.98
N SER A 523 -6.39 -14.62 -4.74
CA SER A 523 -5.56 -14.36 -3.56
C SER A 523 -4.58 -15.51 -3.36
N HIS A 524 -3.36 -15.24 -2.91
CA HIS A 524 -2.35 -16.27 -2.65
C HIS A 524 -1.98 -16.30 -1.16
N VAL A 525 -1.82 -17.50 -0.59
CA VAL A 525 -1.37 -17.73 0.79
C VAL A 525 -0.12 -18.60 0.77
N ASN A 526 0.96 -18.15 1.42
CA ASN A 526 2.28 -18.80 1.43
C ASN A 526 2.86 -19.07 0.03
N GLY A 527 3.97 -19.82 -0.06
CA GLY A 527 4.72 -20.02 -1.31
C GLY A 527 4.00 -20.86 -2.35
N ASN A 528 3.47 -20.21 -3.40
CA ASN A 528 2.93 -20.87 -4.58
C ASN A 528 2.95 -20.02 -5.86
N THR A 529 2.75 -20.69 -7.00
CA THR A 529 2.50 -20.04 -8.28
C THR A 529 1.37 -20.72 -9.05
N THR A 530 0.69 -19.92 -9.88
CA THR A 530 -0.37 -20.37 -10.80
C THR A 530 0.02 -20.04 -12.23
N ALA A 531 -0.15 -20.98 -13.14
CA ALA A 531 0.09 -20.79 -14.57
C ALA A 531 -0.93 -21.57 -15.40
N HIS A 532 -1.12 -21.18 -16.65
CA HIS A 532 -1.95 -21.93 -17.58
C HIS A 532 -1.23 -23.21 -18.03
N SER A 533 -1.97 -24.31 -18.10
CA SER A 533 -1.56 -25.53 -18.78
C SER A 533 -2.40 -25.74 -20.03
N THR A 534 -1.75 -25.89 -21.19
CA THR A 534 -2.44 -26.26 -22.44
C THR A 534 -2.60 -27.77 -22.61
N GLU A 535 -1.93 -28.56 -21.75
CA GLU A 535 -1.87 -30.02 -21.80
C GLU A 535 -2.78 -30.69 -20.75
N HIS A 536 -2.86 -30.12 -19.55
CA HIS A 536 -3.60 -30.69 -18.41
C HIS A 536 -4.90 -29.93 -18.20
N ARG A 537 -5.96 -30.38 -18.88
CA ARG A 537 -7.29 -29.74 -18.90
C ARG A 537 -8.40 -30.72 -19.25
N SER A 538 -9.60 -30.43 -18.79
CA SER A 538 -10.86 -31.10 -19.07
C SER A 538 -11.52 -30.54 -20.33
N GLY A 539 -11.47 -29.20 -20.48
CA GLY A 539 -12.13 -28.45 -21.53
C GLY A 539 -11.25 -27.37 -22.16
N GLY A 540 -11.89 -26.44 -22.88
CA GLY A 540 -11.28 -25.16 -23.27
C GLY A 540 -9.99 -25.23 -24.09
N ASN A 541 -9.06 -24.33 -23.79
CA ASN A 541 -7.68 -24.25 -24.24
C ASN A 541 -6.69 -24.35 -23.08
N TYR A 542 -7.13 -24.07 -21.85
CA TYR A 542 -6.30 -23.95 -20.68
C TYR A 542 -6.91 -24.69 -19.48
N GLY A 543 -6.04 -25.26 -18.65
CA GLY A 543 -6.34 -25.60 -17.25
C GLY A 543 -5.33 -24.89 -16.34
N LEU A 544 -5.44 -25.09 -15.03
CA LEU A 544 -4.52 -24.54 -14.04
C LEU A 544 -3.37 -25.51 -13.75
N ALA A 545 -2.14 -25.03 -13.86
CA ALA A 545 -0.98 -25.60 -13.19
C ALA A 545 -0.74 -24.85 -11.87
N TYR A 546 -0.86 -25.55 -10.75
CA TYR A 546 -0.67 -25.01 -9.40
C TYR A 546 0.60 -25.62 -8.78
N SER A 547 1.66 -24.82 -8.70
CA SER A 547 2.92 -25.20 -8.06
C SER A 547 2.98 -24.75 -6.60
N TYR A 548 3.45 -25.63 -5.72
CA TYR A 548 3.59 -25.39 -4.29
C TYR A 548 5.06 -25.46 -3.82
N ASP A 549 5.38 -24.70 -2.77
CA ASP A 549 6.63 -24.78 -2.01
C ASP A 549 6.37 -24.72 -0.50
N PHE A 550 6.59 -25.85 0.18
CA PHE A 550 6.39 -26.02 1.62
C PHE A 550 7.68 -25.82 2.44
N THR A 551 8.74 -25.24 1.87
CA THR A 551 10.00 -25.02 2.59
C THR A 551 9.87 -24.01 3.73
N SER A 552 8.98 -23.02 3.60
CA SER A 552 8.73 -21.96 4.59
C SER A 552 7.44 -22.17 5.39
N ALA A 553 6.45 -22.88 4.86
CA ALA A 553 5.16 -23.11 5.50
C ALA A 553 4.60 -24.51 5.19
N GLY A 554 3.84 -25.10 6.13
CA GLY A 554 3.27 -26.44 5.97
C GLY A 554 2.03 -26.53 5.05
N TYR A 555 1.58 -25.41 4.49
CA TYR A 555 0.46 -25.33 3.56
C TYR A 555 0.56 -24.10 2.67
N THR A 556 -0.16 -24.09 1.57
CA THR A 556 -0.33 -22.94 0.68
C THR A 556 -1.75 -22.92 0.13
N GLY A 557 -2.23 -21.79 -0.38
CA GLY A 557 -3.59 -21.68 -0.91
C GLY A 557 -3.74 -20.62 -1.99
N ILE A 558 -4.73 -20.83 -2.86
CA ILE A 558 -5.29 -19.81 -3.73
C ILE A 558 -6.78 -19.64 -3.46
N GLY A 559 -7.30 -18.42 -3.59
CA GLY A 559 -8.70 -18.10 -3.25
C GLY A 559 -9.34 -17.11 -4.21
N LYS A 560 -10.65 -17.22 -4.39
CA LYS A 560 -11.42 -16.34 -5.27
C LYS A 560 -12.81 -16.06 -4.69
N SER A 561 -13.25 -14.80 -4.76
CA SER A 561 -14.63 -14.43 -4.42
C SER A 561 -15.59 -14.89 -5.52
N VAL A 562 -16.72 -15.49 -5.13
CA VAL A 562 -17.68 -16.08 -6.09
C VAL A 562 -19.09 -15.51 -5.98
N GLY A 563 -19.46 -14.87 -4.86
CA GLY A 563 -20.71 -14.12 -4.67
C GLY A 563 -21.94 -14.70 -5.40
N ALA A 564 -22.29 -15.95 -5.11
CA ALA A 564 -23.24 -16.72 -5.91
C ALA A 564 -24.24 -17.52 -5.07
N ASP A 565 -25.44 -17.69 -5.61
CA ASP A 565 -26.46 -18.61 -5.10
C ASP A 565 -26.22 -20.00 -5.71
N TRP A 566 -25.87 -20.96 -4.85
CA TRP A 566 -25.59 -22.35 -5.18
C TRP A 566 -26.72 -23.30 -4.74
N THR A 567 -27.88 -22.79 -4.33
CA THR A 567 -29.01 -23.62 -3.85
C THR A 567 -29.59 -24.57 -4.89
N ALA A 568 -29.31 -24.32 -6.17
CA ALA A 568 -29.74 -25.17 -7.28
C ALA A 568 -28.87 -26.42 -7.49
N PHE A 569 -27.72 -26.52 -6.81
CA PHE A 569 -26.70 -27.55 -7.02
C PHE A 569 -26.60 -28.47 -5.81
N SER A 570 -26.10 -29.69 -6.00
CA SER A 570 -25.91 -30.68 -4.92
C SER A 570 -24.45 -31.02 -4.65
N ASP A 571 -23.59 -30.78 -5.62
CA ASP A 571 -22.21 -31.22 -5.59
C ASP A 571 -21.25 -30.09 -5.98
N PHE A 572 -20.07 -30.12 -5.40
CA PHE A 572 -18.91 -29.43 -5.92
C PHE A 572 -18.12 -30.38 -6.82
N LYS A 573 -17.67 -29.89 -7.98
CA LYS A 573 -16.89 -30.65 -8.95
C LYS A 573 -15.67 -29.87 -9.44
N THR A 574 -14.61 -30.61 -9.70
CA THR A 574 -13.43 -30.11 -10.41
C THR A 574 -12.73 -31.27 -11.10
N TRP A 575 -12.17 -31.02 -12.28
CA TRP A 575 -11.19 -31.91 -12.86
C TRP A 575 -9.85 -31.70 -12.17
N MET A 576 -9.15 -32.78 -11.80
CA MET A 576 -7.83 -32.68 -11.20
C MET A 576 -6.89 -33.80 -11.65
N GLN A 577 -5.60 -33.49 -11.61
CA GLN A 577 -4.52 -34.46 -11.75
C GLN A 577 -3.46 -34.20 -10.66
N GLY A 578 -3.28 -35.17 -9.76
CA GLY A 578 -2.28 -35.11 -8.71
C GLY A 578 -0.87 -35.40 -9.21
N ASP A 579 0.11 -35.28 -8.33
CA ASP A 579 1.54 -35.41 -8.63
C ASP A 579 2.18 -36.68 -8.07
N GLY A 580 1.39 -37.53 -7.39
CA GLY A 580 1.89 -38.77 -6.77
C GLY A 580 2.44 -38.58 -5.36
N SER A 581 2.36 -37.37 -4.80
CA SER A 581 2.83 -37.07 -3.45
C SER A 581 1.86 -37.59 -2.36
N THR A 582 2.34 -37.59 -1.11
CA THR A 582 1.48 -37.82 0.07
C THR A 582 0.75 -36.55 0.53
N ASN A 583 0.87 -35.46 -0.23
CA ASN A 583 0.24 -34.18 0.09
C ASN A 583 -1.29 -34.23 -0.14
N GLY A 584 -2.01 -33.28 0.44
CA GLY A 584 -3.46 -33.16 0.32
C GLY A 584 -3.87 -31.85 -0.36
N ALA A 585 -5.05 -31.85 -0.98
CA ALA A 585 -5.77 -30.64 -1.35
C ALA A 585 -7.04 -30.50 -0.50
N THR A 586 -7.39 -29.26 -0.18
CA THR A 586 -8.61 -28.91 0.54
C THR A 586 -9.41 -27.94 -0.32
N PHE A 587 -10.63 -28.32 -0.65
CA PHE A 587 -11.64 -27.45 -1.23
C PHE A 587 -12.39 -26.77 -0.09
N GLN A 588 -12.32 -25.44 0.00
CA GLN A 588 -12.97 -24.69 1.04
C GLN A 588 -14.00 -23.72 0.44
N ILE A 589 -15.21 -23.75 0.97
CA ILE A 589 -16.33 -22.89 0.58
C ILE A 589 -16.63 -21.98 1.76
N VAL A 590 -16.69 -20.66 1.52
CA VAL A 590 -17.12 -19.68 2.51
C VAL A 590 -18.55 -19.29 2.18
N ALA A 591 -19.44 -19.47 3.15
CA ALA A 591 -20.86 -19.23 2.96
C ALA A 591 -21.44 -18.64 4.25
N LYS A 592 -22.14 -17.50 4.13
CA LYS A 592 -22.75 -16.80 5.28
C LYS A 592 -21.79 -16.54 6.46
N GLY A 593 -20.49 -16.38 6.17
CA GLY A 593 -19.44 -16.16 7.17
C GLY A 593 -18.82 -17.42 7.80
N ALA A 594 -19.36 -18.61 7.51
CA ALA A 594 -18.82 -19.89 7.94
C ALA A 594 -17.92 -20.52 6.87
N TYR A 595 -16.91 -21.29 7.31
CA TYR A 595 -15.93 -21.94 6.44
C TYR A 595 -16.13 -23.45 6.41
N PHE A 596 -16.33 -24.03 5.23
CA PHE A 596 -16.58 -25.45 5.05
C PHE A 596 -15.52 -26.11 4.18
N GLU A 597 -14.95 -27.23 4.62
CA GLU A 597 -13.81 -27.91 3.99
C GLU A 597 -14.17 -29.33 3.53
N TYR A 598 -13.62 -29.71 2.37
CA TYR A 598 -13.60 -31.07 1.84
C TYR A 598 -12.19 -31.43 1.39
N ASN A 599 -11.66 -32.56 1.85
CA ASN A 599 -10.25 -32.94 1.68
C ASN A 599 -10.08 -34.08 0.68
N VAL A 600 -9.08 -33.97 -0.19
CA VAL A 600 -8.70 -34.99 -1.19
C VAL A 600 -7.18 -35.21 -1.21
N GLY A 601 -6.74 -36.41 -1.58
CA GLY A 601 -5.32 -36.74 -1.69
C GLY A 601 -4.74 -36.42 -3.08
N LEU A 602 -3.46 -36.03 -3.14
CA LEU A 602 -2.73 -35.71 -4.38
C LEU A 602 -1.90 -36.89 -4.93
N GLY A 603 -1.98 -38.06 -4.30
CA GLY A 603 -1.21 -39.25 -4.68
C GLY A 603 -1.63 -39.93 -5.98
N ASP A 604 -2.76 -39.55 -6.57
CA ASP A 604 -3.24 -40.10 -7.84
C ASP A 604 -2.79 -39.21 -9.01
N THR A 605 -1.99 -39.78 -9.92
CA THR A 605 -1.47 -39.07 -11.10
C THR A 605 -2.38 -39.18 -12.31
N ALA A 606 -3.50 -39.91 -12.22
CA ALA A 606 -4.48 -39.97 -13.29
C ALA A 606 -5.40 -38.74 -13.27
N ALA A 607 -5.56 -38.11 -14.44
CA ALA A 607 -6.57 -37.10 -14.68
C ALA A 607 -7.98 -37.65 -14.41
N ARG A 608 -8.75 -36.97 -13.56
CA ARG A 608 -10.13 -37.37 -13.25
C ARG A 608 -10.98 -36.20 -12.81
N GLU A 609 -12.29 -36.35 -12.96
CA GLU A 609 -13.26 -35.51 -12.26
C GLU A 609 -13.39 -35.98 -10.81
N VAL A 610 -13.35 -35.02 -9.88
CA VAL A 610 -13.68 -35.21 -8.48
C VAL A 610 -15.04 -34.60 -8.21
N THR A 611 -15.88 -35.36 -7.52
CA THR A 611 -17.21 -34.93 -7.07
C THR A 611 -17.22 -34.97 -5.54
N ALA A 612 -17.56 -33.84 -4.94
CA ALA A 612 -17.66 -33.64 -3.50
C ALA A 612 -19.08 -33.16 -3.18
N PRO A 613 -19.96 -34.05 -2.69
CA PRO A 613 -21.31 -33.66 -2.29
C PRO A 613 -21.26 -32.57 -1.22
N PHE A 614 -22.09 -31.52 -1.33
CA PHE A 614 -22.10 -30.45 -0.31
C PHE A 614 -22.40 -30.98 1.10
N ALA A 615 -23.20 -32.04 1.18
CA ALA A 615 -23.49 -32.74 2.44
C ALA A 615 -22.27 -33.38 3.11
N ASP A 616 -21.14 -33.52 2.40
CA ASP A 616 -19.89 -34.09 2.93
C ASP A 616 -18.87 -33.03 3.35
N PHE A 617 -19.09 -31.75 3.02
CA PHE A 617 -18.29 -30.65 3.56
C PHE A 617 -18.51 -30.50 5.06
N ARG A 618 -17.45 -30.18 5.80
CA ARG A 618 -17.50 -30.00 7.27
C ARG A 618 -16.96 -28.63 7.65
N PRO A 619 -17.45 -28.01 8.73
CA PRO A 619 -16.85 -26.77 9.22
C PRO A 619 -15.34 -26.91 9.39
N ALA A 620 -14.61 -25.87 9.01
CA ALA A 620 -13.17 -25.81 9.14
C ALA A 620 -12.79 -26.00 10.63
N PRO A 621 -11.77 -26.81 10.98
CA PRO A 621 -11.50 -27.15 12.38
C PRO A 621 -11.15 -25.94 13.27
N TRP A 622 -10.69 -24.85 12.67
CA TRP A 622 -10.33 -23.60 13.34
C TRP A 622 -11.52 -22.63 13.47
N ASP A 623 -12.60 -22.83 12.70
CA ASP A 623 -13.81 -22.01 12.74
C ASP A 623 -14.74 -22.45 13.89
N THR A 624 -14.26 -22.26 15.10
CA THR A 624 -14.96 -22.73 16.31
C THR A 624 -16.31 -22.05 16.55
N GLY A 625 -16.56 -20.90 15.92
CA GLY A 625 -17.84 -20.19 15.97
C GLY A 625 -18.97 -20.90 15.22
N HIS A 626 -18.62 -21.70 14.20
CA HIS A 626 -19.55 -22.40 13.32
C HIS A 626 -19.35 -23.93 13.34
N ALA A 627 -18.74 -24.46 14.39
CA ALA A 627 -18.28 -25.86 14.45
C ALA A 627 -19.39 -26.92 14.27
N ASP A 628 -20.65 -26.58 14.56
CA ASP A 628 -21.80 -27.47 14.45
C ASP A 628 -22.65 -27.21 13.20
N GLU A 629 -22.25 -26.29 12.34
CA GLU A 629 -23.01 -25.91 11.14
C GLU A 629 -22.83 -26.91 9.98
N LEU A 630 -23.74 -26.86 9.03
CA LEU A 630 -23.72 -27.67 7.81
C LEU A 630 -23.80 -26.74 6.60
N LEU A 631 -23.13 -27.11 5.50
CA LEU A 631 -23.28 -26.43 4.22
C LEU A 631 -24.65 -26.80 3.60
N ASP A 632 -25.69 -26.18 4.13
CA ASP A 632 -27.09 -26.41 3.76
C ASP A 632 -27.61 -25.36 2.77
N ALA A 633 -28.90 -25.40 2.44
CA ALA A 633 -29.51 -24.49 1.48
C ALA A 633 -29.46 -23.01 1.91
N GLU A 634 -29.43 -22.70 3.21
CA GLU A 634 -29.34 -21.30 3.67
C GLU A 634 -27.93 -20.77 3.43
N HIS A 635 -26.91 -21.60 3.68
CA HIS A 635 -25.52 -21.26 3.39
C HIS A 635 -25.26 -21.18 1.89
N LEU A 636 -25.73 -22.16 1.11
CA LEU A 636 -25.58 -22.18 -0.35
C LEU A 636 -26.26 -20.99 -1.04
N ALA A 637 -27.24 -20.33 -0.42
CA ALA A 637 -27.82 -19.10 -0.96
C ALA A 637 -26.87 -17.89 -0.90
N GLU A 638 -25.84 -17.95 -0.06
CA GLU A 638 -24.93 -16.84 0.24
C GLU A 638 -23.45 -17.30 0.23
N VAL A 639 -23.03 -17.96 -0.86
CA VAL A 639 -21.62 -18.33 -1.05
C VAL A 639 -20.82 -17.08 -1.42
N SER A 640 -19.81 -16.76 -0.61
CA SER A 640 -18.99 -15.56 -0.80
C SER A 640 -17.64 -15.85 -1.45
N ALA A 641 -17.01 -16.99 -1.14
CA ALA A 641 -15.67 -17.32 -1.65
C ALA A 641 -15.42 -18.82 -1.78
N PHE A 642 -14.45 -19.17 -2.63
CA PHE A 642 -13.87 -20.50 -2.75
C PHE A 642 -12.35 -20.43 -2.58
N TYR A 643 -11.78 -21.36 -1.84
CA TYR A 643 -10.34 -21.53 -1.69
C TYR A 643 -9.91 -22.96 -2.03
N LEU A 644 -8.75 -23.06 -2.67
CA LEU A 644 -8.06 -24.31 -2.95
C LEU A 644 -6.73 -24.28 -2.19
N TYR A 645 -6.65 -25.05 -1.12
CA TYR A 645 -5.41 -25.22 -0.34
C TYR A 645 -4.69 -26.50 -0.71
N LEU A 646 -3.36 -26.46 -0.63
CA LEU A 646 -2.48 -27.62 -0.69
C LEU A 646 -1.73 -27.74 0.65
N GLY A 647 -1.70 -28.93 1.24
CA GLY A 647 -1.12 -29.20 2.56
C GLY A 647 0.01 -30.23 2.51
N TYR A 648 1.07 -30.00 3.29
CA TYR A 648 2.26 -30.85 3.34
C TYR A 648 2.00 -32.20 4.03
N GLY A 649 2.19 -33.28 3.29
CA GLY A 649 2.04 -34.67 3.72
C GLY A 649 3.35 -35.34 4.15
N GLY A 650 4.44 -34.59 4.30
CA GLY A 650 5.66 -35.06 4.97
C GLY A 650 6.80 -35.59 4.11
N ALA A 651 6.64 -35.70 2.78
CA ALA A 651 7.66 -36.28 1.89
C ALA A 651 8.14 -35.36 0.77
N GLN A 652 7.23 -34.63 0.11
CA GLN A 652 7.55 -33.81 -1.06
C GLN A 652 7.22 -32.35 -0.77
N ALA A 653 8.27 -31.53 -0.65
CA ALA A 653 8.13 -30.12 -0.28
C ALA A 653 7.79 -29.23 -1.47
N THR A 654 8.08 -29.66 -2.71
CA THR A 654 7.77 -28.88 -3.93
C THR A 654 7.17 -29.77 -5.01
N GLY A 655 6.25 -29.23 -5.80
CA GLY A 655 5.58 -29.98 -6.87
C GLY A 655 4.56 -29.12 -7.63
N THR A 656 3.93 -29.72 -8.63
CA THR A 656 2.87 -29.10 -9.44
C THR A 656 1.73 -30.07 -9.61
N VAL A 657 0.52 -29.63 -9.28
CA VAL A 657 -0.74 -30.34 -9.54
C VAL A 657 -1.60 -29.54 -10.50
N TYR A 658 -2.58 -30.20 -11.11
CA TYR A 658 -3.39 -29.57 -12.15
C TYR A 658 -4.88 -29.62 -11.82
N PHE A 659 -5.59 -28.54 -12.15
CA PHE A 659 -7.03 -28.40 -11.94
C PHE A 659 -7.70 -27.79 -13.17
N ASP A 660 -8.97 -28.12 -13.38
CA ASP A 660 -9.82 -27.51 -14.40
C ASP A 660 -11.30 -27.55 -14.00
N ASP A 661 -12.14 -26.74 -14.64
CA ASP A 661 -13.60 -26.66 -14.46
C ASP A 661 -14.06 -26.68 -12.99
N ILE A 662 -13.63 -25.70 -12.18
CA ILE A 662 -13.99 -25.60 -10.75
C ILE A 662 -15.41 -25.06 -10.63
N ARG A 663 -16.37 -25.86 -10.13
CA ARG A 663 -17.79 -25.50 -10.17
C ARG A 663 -18.68 -26.23 -9.15
N ALA A 664 -19.83 -25.64 -8.88
CA ALA A 664 -21.00 -26.31 -8.33
C ALA A 664 -21.87 -26.91 -9.46
N GLU A 665 -22.44 -28.10 -9.24
CA GLU A 665 -23.29 -28.81 -10.22
C GLU A 665 -24.48 -29.53 -9.57
#